data_AF-A0A1F7FAK2-F1
#
_entry.id   AF-A0A1F7FAK2-F1
#
_cell.length_a   1.000
_cell.length_b   1.000
_cell.length_c   1.000
_cell.angle_alpha   90.00
_cell.angle_beta   90.00
_cell.angle_gamma   90.00
#
_symmetry.space_group_name_H-M   'P 1'
#
loop_
_entity.id
_entity.type
_entity.pdbx_description
1 polymer ?
#
loop_
_entity_poly.entity_id
_entity_poly.type
_entity_poly.pdbx_seq_one_letter_code
_entity_poly.pdbx_strand_id
1 'polypeptide(L)'
;MKRGINMRTAIAVIVFLALTSVSQAALSTHSFTNKTGRGSHPSTLTYSNGRVIIDLSAISGAAVYRAILDPNRRYGNLGNDDAENTNDNVTQDMVIVSKAGNALELMSPRYRTFDATAAVQSALNVGGTRCTLTVSSAAGLGGDGAMISLDVMCNRSAVTAITQVDSASARFKDGDAMIIFKEVNPPFTSDSITCAQYLAEYNARFSSNAGADWSGAIEKIRYRIYRSTQPLISESALSLAELVDEIKPLSCWDAAYWGRGGCGTGDRIVPRYPVDSLVLATPGTGIYVDRYNGNTSETFYYFVSHTIDGAEDFSTFAQNVNATNSVVETGGHGMVLLREAQFNVTYKYTANCTLYYYVRWEAPPYCNMPNSPYDYLVALPPNVKRPKPMAQVSLHCWGGNLNGDWGWWCRADEGGLLISTNQYPYDWWTAYHENLGTLKSWTSGTVQPFTQARYLSFLYDFAVPKYTIDIERVHLGGNSMGGSGTSMWGMRSGHIFSHLISWVGVHIAKESPTYTGSYIGYFGDTAWNCPYSNEQMERFGYPLIHPEDNVNVWDYWDNTKWLAANLKTETPWMSNCNGTNDNGIGWPQAWKNANAMHDTKRGYNFTWGTHAHNMRALVLGHLNERYSDLDFHKNQSYPVFTNGSLNNPLGTVPWGHDSTGNHNNYVMWDASTVVDEPLQWEMSMWLISGAPQATETVDITPRRLQLLIHGAGSTYSWEWNEGATVIASGNVTADSNGLITITGLTLSKTHRTLKLNCSNCVTTGSEVATADVGIPELQLTPNPFNPSTTIRIKNTVGSRQKAEIIFFDVHGKLVQMLTTDNHQLSSGIAWDASKQPSGIYIIKVVAGNRVLVKKAVLVK
;
A
#
# COMPACT_ATOMS: atom_id res chain seq x y z
N MET A 1 8.99 -97.45 -11.09
CA MET A 1 9.78 -98.27 -10.15
C MET A 1 10.87 -97.40 -9.51
N LYS A 2 10.94 -97.42 -8.16
CA LYS A 2 12.06 -97.10 -7.22
C LYS A 2 12.82 -95.75 -7.43
N ARG A 3 12.68 -94.75 -6.54
CA ARG A 3 13.14 -94.56 -5.13
C ARG A 3 14.61 -94.12 -4.97
N GLY A 4 14.77 -92.95 -4.33
CA GLY A 4 15.79 -92.60 -3.32
C GLY A 4 17.03 -91.85 -3.81
N ILE A 5 17.72 -90.94 -3.09
CA ILE A 5 17.65 -90.41 -1.71
C ILE A 5 18.45 -89.07 -1.69
N ASN A 6 18.10 -88.21 -0.73
CA ASN A 6 18.70 -86.93 -0.30
C ASN A 6 20.24 -86.80 -0.28
N MET A 7 20.75 -85.58 -0.49
CA MET A 7 21.57 -84.89 0.53
C MET A 7 21.60 -83.36 0.33
N ARG A 8 21.32 -82.64 1.43
CA ARG A 8 21.38 -81.18 1.56
C ARG A 8 22.84 -80.73 1.60
N THR A 9 23.17 -79.64 0.89
CA THR A 9 24.37 -78.84 1.17
C THR A 9 23.97 -77.37 1.19
N ALA A 10 24.11 -76.76 2.36
CA ALA A 10 23.90 -75.34 2.59
C ALA A 10 25.05 -74.56 1.95
N ILE A 11 24.74 -73.61 1.06
CA ILE A 11 25.68 -72.59 0.60
C ILE A 11 25.42 -71.35 1.43
N ALA A 12 26.38 -71.05 2.33
CA ALA A 12 26.43 -69.80 3.06
C ALA A 12 26.76 -68.67 2.07
N VAL A 13 25.79 -67.83 1.77
CA VAL A 13 26.03 -66.54 1.11
C VAL A 13 26.48 -65.58 2.20
N ILE A 14 27.77 -65.27 2.21
CA ILE A 14 28.35 -64.19 3.01
C ILE A 14 27.82 -62.89 2.44
N VAL A 15 26.83 -62.30 3.11
CA VAL A 15 26.44 -60.91 2.91
C VAL A 15 27.55 -60.05 3.52
N PHE A 16 28.42 -59.52 2.66
CA PHE A 16 29.23 -58.36 3.05
C PHE A 16 28.25 -57.19 3.25
N LEU A 17 27.92 -56.90 4.50
CA LEU A 17 27.44 -55.58 4.89
C LEU A 17 28.56 -54.60 4.56
N ALA A 18 28.48 -54.00 3.37
CA ALA A 18 29.06 -52.69 3.19
C ALA A 18 28.29 -51.75 4.11
N LEU A 19 28.83 -51.53 5.31
CA LEU A 19 28.59 -50.30 6.05
C LEU A 19 29.07 -49.18 5.12
N THR A 20 28.21 -48.72 4.22
CA THR A 20 28.34 -47.39 3.65
C THR A 20 28.25 -46.47 4.85
N SER A 21 29.39 -45.96 5.29
CA SER A 21 29.45 -44.78 6.13
C SER A 21 28.51 -43.78 5.47
N VAL A 22 27.37 -43.53 6.11
CA VAL A 22 26.51 -42.41 5.74
C VAL A 22 27.42 -41.21 5.91
N SER A 23 27.89 -40.68 4.78
CA SER A 23 28.60 -39.42 4.75
C SER A 23 27.65 -38.42 5.39
N GLN A 24 27.91 -38.09 6.66
CA GLN A 24 27.16 -37.08 7.37
C GLN A 24 27.23 -35.83 6.50
N ALA A 25 26.08 -35.29 6.15
CA ALA A 25 26.00 -34.07 5.36
C ALA A 25 26.96 -33.03 5.92
N ALA A 26 27.76 -32.44 5.03
CA ALA A 26 28.75 -31.47 5.43
C ALA A 26 28.15 -30.07 5.50
N LEU A 27 26.97 -29.79 4.94
CA LEU A 27 26.43 -28.44 4.93
C LEU A 27 25.61 -28.13 6.20
N SER A 28 25.95 -27.04 6.89
CA SER A 28 25.18 -26.52 8.03
C SER A 28 25.45 -25.02 8.23
N THR A 29 24.64 -24.36 9.08
CA THR A 29 24.93 -23.01 9.56
C THR A 29 25.39 -23.08 11.01
N HIS A 30 26.60 -22.60 11.29
CA HIS A 30 27.13 -22.47 12.65
C HIS A 30 26.91 -21.06 13.17
N SER A 31 26.29 -20.94 14.34
CA SER A 31 26.04 -19.64 15.00
C SER A 31 27.05 -19.36 16.11
N PHE A 32 27.69 -18.20 16.04
CA PHE A 32 28.66 -17.69 17.01
C PHE A 32 28.03 -16.50 17.76
N THR A 33 27.88 -16.59 19.08
CA THR A 33 27.11 -15.60 19.85
C THR A 33 27.90 -14.98 21.01
N ASN A 34 27.43 -13.82 21.48
CA ASN A 34 27.91 -13.18 22.71
C ASN A 34 27.25 -13.70 23.99
N LYS A 35 26.42 -14.74 23.90
CA LYS A 35 25.63 -15.24 25.03
C LYS A 35 26.09 -16.62 25.47
N THR A 36 26.11 -16.82 26.78
CA THR A 36 26.41 -18.13 27.37
C THR A 36 25.26 -19.09 27.06
N GLY A 37 25.60 -20.26 26.51
CA GLY A 37 24.63 -21.33 26.23
C GLY A 37 23.69 -21.09 25.04
N ARG A 38 23.95 -20.09 24.18
CA ARG A 38 23.16 -19.83 22.96
C ARG A 38 24.00 -19.94 21.68
N GLY A 39 23.40 -20.44 20.61
CA GLY A 39 24.06 -20.71 19.34
C GLY A 39 24.92 -21.97 19.37
N SER A 40 25.47 -22.34 18.21
CA SER A 40 26.37 -23.49 18.07
C SER A 40 27.65 -23.33 18.88
N HIS A 41 28.13 -22.09 18.96
CA HIS A 41 29.40 -21.70 19.60
C HIS A 41 29.15 -20.53 20.56
N PRO A 42 28.64 -20.79 21.77
CA PRO A 42 28.33 -19.74 22.74
C PRO A 42 29.58 -19.02 23.25
N SER A 43 29.44 -17.73 23.58
CA SER A 43 30.51 -16.89 24.13
C SER A 43 31.77 -16.77 23.25
N THR A 44 31.65 -17.03 21.94
CA THR A 44 32.76 -16.91 20.97
C THR A 44 32.76 -15.59 20.19
N LEU A 45 31.70 -14.80 20.34
CA LEU A 45 31.59 -13.44 19.82
C LEU A 45 31.64 -12.43 20.97
N THR A 46 32.41 -11.36 20.81
CA THR A 46 32.46 -10.24 21.78
C THR A 46 32.33 -8.91 21.07
N TYR A 47 31.65 -7.95 21.70
CA TYR A 47 31.63 -6.56 21.27
C TYR A 47 32.19 -5.67 22.38
N SER A 48 33.36 -5.08 22.15
CA SER A 48 33.99 -4.15 23.10
C SER A 48 34.95 -3.21 22.36
N ASN A 49 35.14 -2.00 22.88
CA ASN A 49 36.08 -1.01 22.32
C ASN A 49 35.90 -0.78 20.81
N GLY A 50 34.65 -0.69 20.34
CA GLY A 50 34.31 -0.47 18.93
C GLY A 50 34.68 -1.63 18.00
N ARG A 51 34.83 -2.85 18.52
CA ARG A 51 35.18 -4.04 17.72
C ARG A 51 34.27 -5.21 18.05
N VAL A 52 33.73 -5.82 16.99
CA VAL A 52 33.11 -7.16 17.06
C VAL A 52 34.19 -8.17 16.71
N ILE A 53 34.46 -9.08 17.62
CA ILE A 53 35.50 -10.10 17.49
C ILE A 53 34.86 -11.47 17.61
N ILE A 54 35.13 -12.33 16.63
CA ILE A 54 34.56 -13.69 16.56
C ILE A 54 35.68 -14.72 16.47
N ASP A 55 35.62 -15.75 17.34
CA ASP A 55 36.45 -16.95 17.27
C ASP A 55 35.77 -18.02 16.39
N LEU A 56 36.31 -18.21 15.19
CA LEU A 56 35.89 -19.14 14.16
C LEU A 56 36.68 -20.47 14.17
N SER A 57 37.45 -20.75 15.22
CA SER A 57 38.29 -21.96 15.31
C SER A 57 37.53 -23.26 15.07
N ALA A 58 36.27 -23.32 15.50
CA ALA A 58 35.40 -24.48 15.33
C ALA A 58 35.07 -24.82 13.86
N ILE A 59 35.21 -23.87 12.94
CA ILE A 59 35.02 -24.06 11.49
C ILE A 59 36.30 -23.81 10.69
N SER A 60 37.46 -23.97 11.34
CA SER A 60 38.75 -23.79 10.67
C SER A 60 38.87 -24.69 9.42
N GLY A 61 39.35 -24.09 8.32
CA GLY A 61 39.46 -24.75 7.02
C GLY A 61 38.14 -25.12 6.35
N ALA A 62 37.00 -24.58 6.81
CA ALA A 62 35.72 -24.77 6.14
C ALA A 62 35.59 -23.83 4.93
N ALA A 63 34.93 -24.31 3.87
CA ALA A 63 34.43 -23.46 2.80
C ALA A 63 33.16 -22.76 3.29
N VAL A 64 33.18 -21.42 3.26
CA VAL A 64 32.07 -20.57 3.70
C VAL A 64 31.27 -20.12 2.49
N TYR A 65 29.96 -20.37 2.52
CA TYR A 65 29.02 -20.04 1.46
C TYR A 65 28.25 -18.74 1.75
N ARG A 66 27.95 -18.50 3.04
CA ARG A 66 27.25 -17.30 3.50
C ARG A 66 27.61 -17.01 4.96
N ALA A 67 27.75 -15.75 5.32
CA ALA A 67 27.80 -15.34 6.72
C ALA A 67 26.89 -14.13 6.97
N ILE A 68 26.01 -14.24 7.97
CA ILE A 68 25.04 -13.21 8.34
C ILE A 68 25.40 -12.69 9.72
N LEU A 69 25.72 -11.41 9.84
CA LEU A 69 25.88 -10.75 11.13
C LEU A 69 24.54 -10.14 11.54
N ASP A 70 23.96 -10.67 12.61
CA ASP A 70 22.77 -10.10 13.23
C ASP A 70 23.16 -9.25 14.44
N PRO A 71 23.05 -7.91 14.34
CA PRO A 71 23.27 -7.02 15.48
C PRO A 71 22.14 -7.15 16.52
N ASN A 72 21.02 -7.74 16.14
CA ASN A 72 19.84 -8.08 16.94
C ASN A 72 19.26 -6.88 17.69
N ARG A 73 19.23 -5.72 17.01
CA ARG A 73 18.49 -4.54 17.46
C ARG A 73 17.00 -4.87 17.38
N ARG A 74 16.31 -4.92 18.52
CA ARG A 74 14.95 -5.47 18.69
C ARG A 74 13.91 -4.94 17.69
N TYR A 75 13.84 -3.62 17.50
CA TYR A 75 12.84 -2.99 16.62
C TYR A 75 13.41 -2.26 15.41
N GLY A 76 14.73 -2.14 15.28
CA GLY A 76 15.34 -1.30 14.24
C GLY A 76 15.03 0.18 14.48
N ASN A 77 15.02 0.98 13.42
CA ASN A 77 14.71 2.40 13.45
C ASN A 77 13.19 2.62 13.52
N LEU A 78 12.71 3.23 14.62
CA LEU A 78 11.32 3.64 14.83
C LEU A 78 11.30 5.16 15.04
N GLY A 79 10.32 5.88 14.50
CA GLY A 79 10.25 7.34 14.63
C GLY A 79 9.64 7.85 15.94
N ASN A 80 9.26 6.97 16.88
CA ASN A 80 8.60 7.37 18.13
C ASN A 80 9.43 6.93 19.34
N ASP A 81 9.39 7.72 20.42
CA ASP A 81 10.12 7.53 21.70
C ASP A 81 9.58 6.32 22.50
N ASP A 82 9.63 5.11 21.94
CA ASP A 82 9.82 3.94 22.81
C ASP A 82 11.23 4.07 23.38
N ALA A 83 11.41 3.86 24.70
CA ALA A 83 12.64 4.12 25.46
C ALA A 83 13.94 3.48 24.92
N GLU A 84 13.84 2.64 23.88
CA GLU A 84 14.91 1.94 23.16
C GLU A 84 15.41 2.70 21.90
N ASN A 85 14.70 3.73 21.43
CA ASN A 85 15.08 4.59 20.30
C ASN A 85 15.24 6.03 20.77
N THR A 86 16.46 6.42 21.14
CA THR A 86 16.80 7.85 21.11
C THR A 86 16.73 8.30 19.65
N ASN A 87 16.05 9.41 19.38
CA ASN A 87 15.99 10.08 18.07
C ASN A 87 17.34 10.13 17.32
N ASP A 88 18.45 10.14 18.06
CA ASP A 88 19.83 10.12 17.55
C ASP A 88 20.17 8.87 16.71
N ASN A 89 19.64 7.69 17.02
CA ASN A 89 20.02 6.45 16.31
C ASN A 89 19.27 6.27 14.98
N VAL A 90 18.10 6.89 14.85
CA VAL A 90 17.22 6.76 13.68
C VAL A 90 17.78 7.53 12.47
N THR A 91 18.54 8.58 12.75
CA THR A 91 19.16 9.47 11.76
C THR A 91 20.62 9.10 11.45
N GLN A 92 21.12 7.99 12.01
CA GLN A 92 22.50 7.54 11.84
C GLN A 92 22.55 6.15 11.20
N ASP A 93 23.50 5.95 10.30
CA ASP A 93 23.79 4.63 9.77
C ASP A 93 24.59 3.80 10.79
N MET A 94 24.24 2.52 10.91
CA MET A 94 25.09 1.54 11.58
C MET A 94 26.16 1.08 10.58
N VAL A 95 27.43 1.39 10.87
CA VAL A 95 28.55 1.16 9.94
C VAL A 95 29.54 0.18 10.57
N ILE A 96 29.58 -1.03 10.02
CA ILE A 96 30.47 -2.11 10.44
C ILE A 96 31.45 -2.39 9.29
N VAL A 97 32.74 -2.45 9.59
CA VAL A 97 33.83 -2.48 8.61
C VAL A 97 34.70 -3.71 8.84
N SER A 98 34.93 -4.48 7.78
CA SER A 98 35.84 -5.64 7.80
C SER A 98 37.31 -5.24 8.05
N LYS A 99 38.16 -6.20 8.40
CA LYS A 99 39.62 -5.97 8.51
C LYS A 99 40.26 -5.43 7.23
N ALA A 100 39.66 -5.72 6.06
CA ALA A 100 40.11 -5.22 4.77
C ALA A 100 39.72 -3.75 4.50
N GLY A 101 38.93 -3.12 5.38
CA GLY A 101 38.48 -1.74 5.22
C GLY A 101 37.14 -1.59 4.49
N ASN A 102 36.50 -2.69 4.07
CA ASN A 102 35.20 -2.66 3.40
C ASN A 102 34.05 -2.61 4.42
N ALA A 103 33.10 -1.69 4.25
CA ALA A 103 31.85 -1.69 5.00
C ALA A 103 31.02 -2.93 4.65
N LEU A 104 30.36 -3.53 5.63
CA LEU A 104 29.41 -4.63 5.41
C LEU A 104 28.10 -4.08 4.86
N GLU A 105 27.50 -4.79 3.92
CA GLU A 105 26.23 -4.40 3.30
C GLU A 105 25.04 -4.87 4.14
N LEU A 106 24.00 -4.04 4.26
CA LEU A 106 22.74 -4.44 4.86
C LEU A 106 21.98 -5.39 3.92
N MET A 107 21.51 -6.51 4.45
CA MET A 107 20.84 -7.54 3.65
C MET A 107 19.37 -7.21 3.40
N SER A 108 18.98 -7.18 2.13
CA SER A 108 17.57 -7.22 1.72
C SER A 108 16.90 -8.54 2.13
N PRO A 109 15.56 -8.60 2.19
CA PRO A 109 14.61 -7.52 1.97
C PRO A 109 14.31 -6.67 3.21
N ARG A 110 14.67 -7.13 4.41
CA ARG A 110 14.31 -6.45 5.68
C ARG A 110 15.35 -5.42 6.15
N TYR A 111 16.59 -5.47 5.66
CA TYR A 111 17.69 -4.58 6.05
C TYR A 111 17.92 -4.56 7.57
N ARG A 112 17.94 -5.76 8.17
CA ARG A 112 18.12 -5.97 9.63
C ARG A 112 19.40 -6.67 10.03
N THR A 113 20.10 -7.22 9.06
CA THR A 113 21.33 -7.97 9.24
C THR A 113 22.35 -7.50 8.21
N PHE A 114 23.61 -7.85 8.41
CA PHE A 114 24.70 -7.51 7.49
C PHE A 114 25.26 -8.76 6.83
N ASP A 115 25.62 -8.65 5.56
CA ASP A 115 26.41 -9.67 4.87
C ASP A 115 27.86 -9.57 5.33
N ALA A 116 28.32 -10.61 6.04
CA ALA A 116 29.68 -10.75 6.53
C ALA A 116 30.49 -11.80 5.75
N THR A 117 29.97 -12.34 4.65
CA THR A 117 30.50 -13.51 3.93
C THR A 117 31.97 -13.31 3.54
N ALA A 118 32.28 -12.21 2.86
CA ALA A 118 33.65 -11.91 2.43
C ALA A 118 34.62 -11.72 3.60
N ALA A 119 34.16 -11.10 4.70
CA ALA A 119 34.97 -10.87 5.89
C ALA A 119 35.34 -12.21 6.58
N VAL A 120 34.39 -13.14 6.67
CA VAL A 120 34.60 -14.47 7.25
C VAL A 120 35.50 -15.32 6.36
N GLN A 121 35.25 -15.34 5.05
CA GLN A 121 36.12 -16.03 4.08
C GLN A 121 37.56 -15.54 4.19
N SER A 122 37.77 -14.22 4.26
CA SER A 122 39.09 -13.62 4.43
C SER A 122 39.77 -14.04 5.74
N ALA A 123 39.02 -14.12 6.85
CA ALA A 123 39.54 -14.53 8.14
C ALA A 123 40.06 -15.99 8.14
N LEU A 124 39.37 -16.89 7.43
CA LEU A 124 39.71 -18.32 7.37
C LEU A 124 40.78 -18.67 6.32
N ASN A 125 40.92 -17.88 5.25
CA ASN A 125 41.85 -18.17 4.14
C ASN A 125 43.34 -18.12 4.50
N VAL A 126 43.73 -17.54 5.64
CA VAL A 126 45.14 -17.41 6.08
C VAL A 126 45.52 -18.35 7.22
N GLY A 127 44.77 -19.45 7.41
CA GLY A 127 44.90 -20.29 8.61
C GLY A 127 44.50 -19.57 9.90
N GLY A 128 43.91 -18.38 9.76
CA GLY A 128 43.37 -17.58 10.85
C GLY A 128 42.05 -18.16 11.33
N THR A 129 41.78 -17.99 12.61
CA THR A 129 40.53 -18.41 13.24
C THR A 129 39.79 -17.23 13.85
N ARG A 130 40.24 -15.99 13.61
CA ARG A 130 39.69 -14.80 14.25
C ARG A 130 39.19 -13.82 13.21
N CYS A 131 37.87 -13.59 13.19
CA CYS A 131 37.27 -12.50 12.44
C CYS A 131 37.19 -11.26 13.32
N THR A 132 37.58 -10.10 12.79
CA THR A 132 37.50 -8.82 13.51
C THR A 132 36.84 -7.79 12.61
N LEU A 133 35.76 -7.21 13.12
CA LEU A 133 34.99 -6.16 12.49
C LEU A 133 35.09 -4.90 13.34
N THR A 134 35.37 -3.76 12.70
CA THR A 134 35.44 -2.45 13.34
C THR A 134 34.09 -1.77 13.21
N VAL A 135 33.53 -1.29 14.32
CA VAL A 135 32.27 -0.56 14.36
C VAL A 135 32.60 0.93 14.25
N SER A 136 32.42 1.49 13.07
CA SER A 136 32.70 2.90 12.78
C SER A 136 31.56 3.81 13.26
N SER A 137 30.33 3.29 13.23
CA SER A 137 29.15 3.89 13.85
C SER A 137 28.31 2.77 14.45
N ALA A 138 28.01 2.88 15.74
CA ALA A 138 27.30 1.82 16.46
C ALA A 138 25.79 1.90 16.28
N ALA A 139 25.18 3.09 16.11
CA ALA A 139 23.73 3.32 15.95
C ALA A 139 22.82 2.22 16.58
N GLY A 140 22.98 1.99 17.89
CA GLY A 140 22.21 0.98 18.66
C GLY A 140 22.76 -0.46 18.69
N LEU A 141 23.98 -0.73 18.21
CA LEU A 141 24.61 -2.06 18.25
C LEU A 141 24.88 -2.51 19.69
N GLY A 142 24.37 -3.69 20.06
CA GLY A 142 24.59 -4.30 21.37
C GLY A 142 23.86 -3.61 22.53
N GLY A 143 22.95 -2.67 22.25
CA GLY A 143 22.05 -2.07 23.25
C GLY A 143 21.19 -3.12 23.97
N ASP A 144 20.79 -2.82 25.20
CA ASP A 144 19.86 -3.61 26.04
C ASP A 144 20.25 -5.08 26.25
N GLY A 145 21.53 -5.40 26.10
CA GLY A 145 22.02 -6.77 26.21
C GLY A 145 21.51 -7.67 25.10
N ALA A 146 21.31 -7.16 23.88
CA ALA A 146 20.96 -7.97 22.71
C ALA A 146 21.93 -9.15 22.49
N MET A 147 21.40 -10.26 22.00
CA MET A 147 22.20 -11.39 21.54
C MET A 147 22.72 -11.11 20.13
N ILE A 148 23.96 -10.66 20.02
CA ILE A 148 24.64 -10.48 18.73
C ILE A 148 25.06 -11.86 18.24
N SER A 149 24.77 -12.19 16.98
CA SER A 149 25.20 -13.44 16.36
C SER A 149 25.89 -13.24 15.02
N LEU A 150 26.80 -14.14 14.70
CA LEU A 150 27.32 -14.35 13.36
C LEU A 150 26.95 -15.77 12.94
N ASP A 151 26.11 -15.90 11.93
CA ASP A 151 25.61 -17.19 11.44
C ASP A 151 26.35 -17.53 10.15
N VAL A 152 27.14 -18.60 10.17
CA VAL A 152 28.06 -18.98 9.07
C VAL A 152 27.65 -20.31 8.44
N MET A 153 27.09 -20.24 7.23
CA MET A 153 26.79 -21.41 6.41
C MET A 153 28.06 -21.93 5.75
N CYS A 154 28.45 -23.17 6.04
CA CYS A 154 29.71 -23.75 5.59
C CYS A 154 29.64 -25.28 5.43
N ASN A 155 30.69 -25.87 4.85
CA ASN A 155 30.83 -27.32 4.69
C ASN A 155 31.37 -28.02 5.97
N ARG A 156 30.75 -27.71 7.12
CA ARG A 156 30.88 -28.49 8.36
C ARG A 156 29.53 -28.99 8.82
N SER A 157 29.47 -30.24 9.28
CA SER A 157 28.25 -30.81 9.85
C SER A 157 27.80 -30.03 11.08
N ALA A 158 26.48 -29.98 11.29
CA ALA A 158 25.90 -29.30 12.44
C ALA A 158 26.47 -29.86 13.77
N VAL A 159 26.72 -28.97 14.73
CA VAL A 159 27.25 -29.35 16.07
C VAL A 159 26.27 -30.25 16.82
N THR A 160 24.97 -29.93 16.69
CA THR A 160 23.85 -30.67 17.26
C THR A 160 22.81 -30.84 16.17
N ALA A 161 22.15 -32.00 16.13
CA ALA A 161 21.06 -32.23 15.18
C ALA A 161 19.90 -31.26 15.45
N ILE A 162 19.38 -30.62 14.41
CA ILE A 162 18.23 -29.70 14.50
C ILE A 162 17.06 -30.31 13.74
N THR A 163 15.97 -30.56 14.45
CA THR A 163 14.72 -31.02 13.85
C THR A 163 14.26 -30.04 12.79
N GLN A 164 14.05 -30.53 11.57
CA GLN A 164 13.58 -29.73 10.44
C GLN A 164 12.05 -29.64 10.41
N VAL A 165 11.55 -28.66 9.67
CA VAL A 165 10.12 -28.55 9.34
C VAL A 165 9.65 -29.77 8.54
N ASP A 166 8.34 -29.91 8.42
CA ASP A 166 7.71 -30.96 7.63
C ASP A 166 6.63 -30.36 6.72
N SER A 167 6.14 -31.11 5.74
CA SER A 167 5.02 -30.73 4.87
C SER A 167 5.23 -29.41 4.11
N ALA A 168 6.48 -29.05 3.79
CA ALA A 168 6.77 -27.86 2.98
C ALA A 168 6.18 -27.98 1.57
N SER A 169 5.38 -27.01 1.15
CA SER A 169 4.81 -26.93 -0.19
C SER A 169 4.71 -25.48 -0.66
N ALA A 170 4.68 -25.28 -1.97
CA ALA A 170 4.55 -23.98 -2.60
C ALA A 170 3.41 -23.98 -3.60
N ARG A 171 2.66 -22.88 -3.67
CA ARG A 171 1.66 -22.63 -4.71
C ARG A 171 1.78 -21.20 -5.22
N PHE A 172 1.46 -20.98 -6.48
CA PHE A 172 1.54 -19.67 -7.10
C PHE A 172 0.16 -19.16 -7.52
N LYS A 173 -0.09 -17.87 -7.30
CA LYS A 173 -1.28 -17.16 -7.79
C LYS A 173 -1.03 -15.66 -7.85
N ASP A 174 -1.33 -15.05 -9.01
CA ASP A 174 -1.36 -13.59 -9.21
C ASP A 174 -0.14 -12.84 -8.63
N GLY A 175 1.06 -13.26 -9.00
CA GLY A 175 2.30 -12.60 -8.57
C GLY A 175 2.86 -13.10 -7.24
N ASP A 176 2.13 -13.93 -6.49
CA ASP A 176 2.57 -14.46 -5.20
C ASP A 176 2.83 -15.96 -5.24
N ALA A 177 4.00 -16.37 -4.77
CA ALA A 177 4.27 -17.73 -4.33
C ALA A 177 4.01 -17.82 -2.82
N MET A 178 3.01 -18.62 -2.42
CA MET A 178 2.74 -18.95 -1.03
C MET A 178 3.41 -20.26 -0.67
N ILE A 179 4.33 -20.18 0.28
CA ILE A 179 5.05 -21.29 0.88
C ILE A 179 4.39 -21.60 2.22
N ILE A 180 3.95 -22.84 2.40
CA ILE A 180 3.43 -23.33 3.67
C ILE A 180 4.24 -24.53 4.15
N PHE A 181 4.34 -24.68 5.47
CA PHE A 181 5.05 -25.79 6.11
C PHE A 181 4.47 -26.04 7.50
N LYS A 182 4.82 -27.15 8.13
CA LYS A 182 4.51 -27.44 9.53
C LYS A 182 5.64 -26.93 10.41
N GLU A 183 5.32 -25.99 11.30
CA GLU A 183 6.23 -25.49 12.31
C GLU A 183 6.70 -26.62 13.25
N VAL A 184 7.93 -26.52 13.73
CA VAL A 184 8.49 -27.48 14.70
C VAL A 184 7.99 -27.10 16.09
N ASN A 185 7.33 -28.04 16.77
CA ASN A 185 6.77 -27.87 18.12
C ASN A 185 5.92 -26.57 18.26
N PRO A 186 4.86 -26.41 17.45
CA PRO A 186 4.05 -25.20 17.49
C PRO A 186 3.42 -25.03 18.87
N PRO A 187 3.41 -23.82 19.45
CA PRO A 187 2.90 -23.60 20.81
C PRO A 187 1.38 -23.78 20.91
N PHE A 188 0.67 -23.72 19.78
CA PHE A 188 -0.78 -23.92 19.71
C PHE A 188 -1.14 -25.05 18.76
N THR A 189 -1.93 -26.00 19.26
CA THR A 189 -2.50 -27.12 18.49
C THR A 189 -4.02 -27.04 18.37
N SER A 190 -4.67 -26.13 19.10
CA SER A 190 -6.11 -25.86 19.03
C SER A 190 -6.45 -25.01 17.81
N ASP A 191 -7.56 -25.33 17.15
CA ASP A 191 -8.15 -24.55 16.05
C ASP A 191 -8.67 -23.16 16.47
N SER A 192 -8.77 -22.92 17.77
CA SER A 192 -9.27 -21.69 18.37
C SER A 192 -8.42 -21.34 19.60
N ILE A 193 -7.84 -20.15 19.58
CA ILE A 193 -7.09 -19.58 20.71
C ILE A 193 -7.59 -18.16 20.98
N THR A 194 -7.57 -17.74 22.23
CA THR A 194 -7.89 -16.37 22.60
C THR A 194 -6.70 -15.44 22.37
N CYS A 195 -6.96 -14.15 22.21
CA CYS A 195 -5.90 -13.16 22.13
C CYS A 195 -5.07 -13.13 23.42
N ALA A 196 -5.65 -13.40 24.60
CA ALA A 196 -4.87 -13.55 25.83
C ALA A 196 -3.83 -14.68 25.73
N GLN A 197 -4.23 -15.85 25.22
CA GLN A 197 -3.33 -16.98 25.02
C GLN A 197 -2.23 -16.63 24.01
N TYR A 198 -2.61 -16.06 22.86
CA TYR A 198 -1.65 -15.64 21.84
C TYR A 198 -0.66 -14.61 22.36
N LEU A 199 -1.14 -13.54 23.01
CA LEU A 199 -0.30 -12.46 23.51
C LEU A 199 0.61 -12.91 24.65
N ALA A 200 0.16 -13.83 25.52
CA ALA A 200 1.01 -14.40 26.55
C ALA A 200 2.22 -15.10 25.93
N GLU A 201 1.99 -15.96 24.92
CA GLU A 201 3.06 -16.68 24.21
C GLU A 201 3.94 -15.72 23.40
N TYR A 202 3.32 -14.84 22.61
CA TYR A 202 4.03 -13.88 21.76
C TYR A 202 4.90 -12.95 22.60
N ASN A 203 4.37 -12.39 23.69
CA ASN A 203 5.11 -11.45 24.53
C ASN A 203 6.22 -12.15 25.31
N ALA A 204 5.97 -13.36 25.83
CA ALA A 204 7.00 -14.15 26.50
C ALA A 204 8.19 -14.38 25.57
N ARG A 205 7.93 -14.71 24.29
CA ARG A 205 8.98 -15.01 23.32
C ARG A 205 9.66 -13.79 22.70
N PHE A 206 8.89 -12.77 22.30
CA PHE A 206 9.37 -11.73 21.40
C PHE A 206 9.41 -10.32 22.00
N SER A 207 8.67 -10.06 23.09
CA SER A 207 8.40 -8.68 23.56
C SER A 207 8.71 -8.41 25.03
N SER A 208 9.21 -9.37 25.81
CA SER A 208 9.55 -9.12 27.22
C SER A 208 10.94 -8.47 27.35
N ASN A 209 11.09 -7.50 28.27
CA ASN A 209 12.38 -6.85 28.58
C ASN A 209 13.32 -7.78 29.40
N ALA A 210 12.80 -8.88 29.91
CA ALA A 210 13.55 -9.94 30.58
C ALA A 210 12.89 -11.28 30.19
N GLY A 211 13.53 -12.05 29.30
CA GLY A 211 13.02 -13.38 28.93
C GLY A 211 12.75 -13.64 27.46
N ALA A 212 12.92 -12.66 26.57
CA ALA A 212 12.67 -12.83 25.13
C ALA A 212 13.89 -13.31 24.34
N ASP A 213 13.63 -13.83 23.14
CA ASP A 213 14.62 -14.46 22.26
C ASP A 213 15.70 -13.48 21.74
N TRP A 214 15.35 -12.22 21.51
CA TRP A 214 16.28 -11.18 21.07
C TRP A 214 17.42 -10.94 22.08
N SER A 215 17.18 -11.17 23.37
CA SER A 215 18.17 -11.00 24.45
C SER A 215 19.06 -12.24 24.67
N GLY A 216 18.70 -13.37 24.05
CA GLY A 216 19.30 -14.68 24.30
C GLY A 216 18.84 -15.35 25.60
N ALA A 217 17.81 -14.82 26.28
CA ALA A 217 17.27 -15.44 27.49
C ALA A 217 16.60 -16.79 27.20
N ILE A 218 15.93 -16.91 26.06
CA ILE A 218 15.41 -18.16 25.49
C ILE A 218 16.01 -18.40 24.10
N GLU A 219 15.76 -19.58 23.54
CA GLU A 219 16.17 -19.93 22.17
C GLU A 219 15.47 -19.03 21.14
N LYS A 220 16.24 -18.52 20.18
CA LYS A 220 15.75 -17.76 19.04
C LYS A 220 15.37 -18.71 17.91
N ILE A 221 14.08 -18.97 17.80
CA ILE A 221 13.50 -19.83 16.76
C ILE A 221 13.09 -19.00 15.55
N ARG A 222 13.60 -19.33 14.37
CA ARG A 222 13.20 -18.71 13.09
C ARG A 222 13.09 -19.76 11.99
N TYR A 223 12.40 -19.40 10.91
CA TYR A 223 12.37 -20.19 9.67
C TYR A 223 12.98 -19.38 8.54
N ARG A 224 13.99 -19.93 7.85
CA ARG A 224 14.60 -19.29 6.68
C ARG A 224 14.06 -19.91 5.41
N ILE A 225 13.74 -19.05 4.45
CA ILE A 225 13.17 -19.43 3.16
C ILE A 225 14.25 -19.26 2.10
N TYR A 226 14.57 -20.35 1.41
CA TYR A 226 15.53 -20.38 0.32
C TYR A 226 14.81 -20.58 -1.00
N ARG A 227 15.31 -19.97 -2.08
CA ARG A 227 14.76 -20.08 -3.44
C ARG A 227 15.85 -20.45 -4.45
N SER A 228 15.49 -21.25 -5.44
CA SER A 228 16.38 -21.60 -6.55
C SER A 228 15.60 -21.95 -7.82
N THR A 229 16.22 -21.74 -8.97
CA THR A 229 15.72 -22.22 -10.28
C THR A 229 16.01 -23.71 -10.52
N GLN A 230 16.75 -24.34 -9.59
CA GLN A 230 17.05 -25.77 -9.60
C GLN A 230 16.41 -26.45 -8.38
N PRO A 231 16.04 -27.74 -8.47
CA PRO A 231 15.54 -28.49 -7.32
C PRO A 231 16.48 -28.45 -6.11
N LEU A 232 15.95 -28.05 -4.96
CA LEU A 232 16.69 -27.94 -3.69
C LEU A 232 16.76 -29.28 -2.93
N ILE A 233 17.31 -30.29 -3.60
CA ILE A 233 17.42 -31.67 -3.10
C ILE A 233 18.87 -32.12 -2.83
N SER A 234 19.83 -31.18 -2.80
CA SER A 234 21.23 -31.46 -2.49
C SER A 234 21.90 -30.29 -1.80
N GLU A 235 22.98 -30.55 -1.05
CA GLU A 235 23.82 -29.53 -0.43
C GLU A 235 24.34 -28.50 -1.45
N SER A 236 24.81 -28.96 -2.61
CA SER A 236 25.35 -28.08 -3.64
C SER A 236 24.30 -27.08 -4.15
N ALA A 237 23.07 -27.55 -4.39
CA ALA A 237 21.97 -26.70 -4.81
C ALA A 237 21.60 -25.69 -3.72
N LEU A 238 21.55 -26.11 -2.46
CA LEU A 238 21.20 -25.24 -1.34
C LEU A 238 22.29 -24.20 -1.03
N SER A 239 23.57 -24.56 -1.17
CA SER A 239 24.70 -23.64 -0.98
C SER A 239 24.72 -22.47 -1.97
N LEU A 240 24.04 -22.63 -3.13
CA LEU A 240 23.89 -21.62 -4.18
C LEU A 240 22.51 -20.95 -4.16
N ALA A 241 21.59 -21.42 -3.31
CA ALA A 241 20.23 -20.91 -3.25
C ALA A 241 20.20 -19.51 -2.64
N GLU A 242 19.31 -18.67 -3.14
CA GLU A 242 19.04 -17.36 -2.57
C GLU A 242 18.37 -17.51 -1.20
N LEU A 243 18.83 -16.76 -0.18
CA LEU A 243 18.06 -16.59 1.05
C LEU A 243 17.04 -15.47 0.81
N VAL A 244 15.77 -15.83 0.70
CA VAL A 244 14.68 -14.90 0.38
C VAL A 244 14.31 -14.08 1.61
N ASP A 245 14.07 -14.75 2.76
CA ASP A 245 13.70 -14.09 4.01
C ASP A 245 13.87 -15.02 5.22
N GLU A 246 13.73 -14.45 6.42
CA GLU A 246 13.66 -15.14 7.70
C GLU A 246 12.41 -14.67 8.48
N ILE A 247 11.57 -15.62 8.90
CA ILE A 247 10.33 -15.32 9.64
C ILE A 247 10.29 -15.93 11.04
N LYS A 248 9.45 -15.35 11.89
CA LYS A 248 9.12 -15.87 13.21
C LYS A 248 8.08 -17.00 13.12
N PRO A 249 8.00 -17.91 14.11
CA PRO A 249 6.85 -18.79 14.31
C PRO A 249 5.53 -18.02 14.48
N LEU A 250 4.41 -18.76 14.55
CA LEU A 250 3.04 -18.26 14.69
C LEU A 250 2.49 -17.54 13.45
N SER A 251 3.09 -17.79 12.29
CA SER A 251 2.76 -17.05 11.05
C SER A 251 1.38 -17.39 10.46
N CYS A 252 0.70 -18.45 10.90
CA CYS A 252 -0.70 -18.69 10.54
C CYS A 252 -1.73 -17.88 11.34
N TRP A 253 -1.33 -17.21 12.43
CA TRP A 253 -2.26 -16.52 13.32
C TRP A 253 -2.34 -15.03 12.98
N ASP A 254 -3.57 -14.56 12.83
CA ASP A 254 -3.90 -13.17 12.49
C ASP A 254 -4.22 -12.35 13.75
N ALA A 255 -3.17 -12.06 14.52
CA ALA A 255 -3.32 -11.21 15.71
C ALA A 255 -3.60 -9.74 15.37
N ALA A 256 -3.37 -9.33 14.12
CA ALA A 256 -3.56 -7.97 13.64
C ALA A 256 -5.03 -7.67 13.30
N TYR A 257 -5.85 -8.70 13.08
CA TYR A 257 -7.26 -8.62 12.71
C TYR A 257 -8.08 -7.57 13.50
N TRP A 258 -7.86 -7.51 14.81
CA TRP A 258 -8.65 -6.65 15.70
C TRP A 258 -8.17 -5.20 15.78
N GLY A 259 -7.18 -4.80 14.98
CA GLY A 259 -6.55 -3.49 15.04
C GLY A 259 -5.52 -3.35 16.17
N ARG A 260 -4.78 -2.24 16.19
CA ARG A 260 -3.70 -1.96 17.16
C ARG A 260 -4.23 -2.00 18.58
N GLY A 261 -3.67 -2.90 19.38
CA GLY A 261 -4.09 -3.13 20.76
C GLY A 261 -5.41 -3.90 20.89
N GLY A 262 -6.09 -4.22 19.78
CA GLY A 262 -7.40 -4.88 19.77
C GLY A 262 -7.39 -6.34 20.23
N CYS A 263 -6.24 -7.01 20.19
CA CYS A 263 -6.04 -8.29 20.87
C CYS A 263 -5.72 -8.14 22.38
N GLY A 264 -5.38 -6.95 22.86
CA GLY A 264 -5.04 -6.71 24.27
C GLY A 264 -6.19 -6.91 25.26
N THR A 265 -7.44 -7.01 24.78
CA THR A 265 -8.65 -7.15 25.61
C THR A 265 -9.03 -8.61 25.92
N GLY A 266 -8.13 -9.57 25.68
CA GLY A 266 -8.12 -10.91 26.27
C GLY A 266 -9.03 -11.98 25.64
N ASP A 267 -10.34 -11.78 25.61
CA ASP A 267 -11.30 -12.87 25.36
C ASP A 267 -11.64 -13.13 23.88
N ARG A 268 -11.20 -12.25 22.98
CA ARG A 268 -11.45 -12.39 21.53
C ARG A 268 -10.67 -13.57 20.96
N ILE A 269 -11.21 -14.25 19.94
CA ILE A 269 -10.48 -15.29 19.22
C ILE A 269 -9.53 -14.66 18.20
N VAL A 270 -8.33 -15.21 18.08
CA VAL A 270 -7.36 -14.85 17.04
C VAL A 270 -7.72 -15.65 15.77
N PRO A 271 -8.10 -15.00 14.66
CA PRO A 271 -8.34 -15.70 13.41
C PRO A 271 -7.07 -16.38 12.88
N ARG A 272 -7.26 -17.33 11.97
CA ARG A 272 -6.18 -17.94 11.20
C ARG A 272 -6.20 -17.39 9.78
N TYR A 273 -5.03 -17.18 9.21
CA TYR A 273 -4.93 -16.80 7.81
C TYR A 273 -5.37 -17.95 6.89
N PRO A 274 -5.99 -17.64 5.73
CA PRO A 274 -6.31 -18.64 4.73
C PRO A 274 -5.05 -19.12 3.99
N VAL A 275 -4.93 -20.43 3.76
CA VAL A 275 -3.96 -21.01 2.80
C VAL A 275 -4.57 -21.15 1.40
N ASP A 276 -5.90 -21.20 1.32
CA ASP A 276 -6.67 -20.97 0.10
C ASP A 276 -8.00 -20.29 0.41
N SER A 277 -8.71 -19.79 -0.61
CA SER A 277 -10.02 -19.19 -0.40
C SER A 277 -10.97 -20.16 0.30
N LEU A 278 -11.45 -19.76 1.48
CA LEU A 278 -12.29 -20.51 2.43
C LEU A 278 -11.61 -21.75 3.05
N VAL A 279 -10.29 -21.83 2.96
CA VAL A 279 -9.46 -22.88 3.57
C VAL A 279 -8.48 -22.23 4.54
N LEU A 280 -8.80 -22.28 5.83
CA LEU A 280 -7.94 -21.76 6.89
C LEU A 280 -6.72 -22.64 7.09
N ALA A 281 -5.59 -22.02 7.44
CA ALA A 281 -4.41 -22.73 7.89
C ALA A 281 -4.72 -23.61 9.11
N THR A 282 -4.14 -24.81 9.18
CA THR A 282 -4.20 -25.62 10.40
C THR A 282 -3.31 -25.01 11.51
N PRO A 283 -3.58 -25.24 12.80
CA PRO A 283 -2.71 -24.78 13.88
C PRO A 283 -1.29 -25.33 13.71
N GLY A 284 -0.29 -24.47 13.85
CA GLY A 284 1.11 -24.82 13.63
C GLY A 284 1.55 -24.85 12.17
N THR A 285 0.74 -24.35 11.23
CA THR A 285 1.20 -24.06 9.87
C THR A 285 2.03 -22.78 9.84
N GLY A 286 3.23 -22.84 9.28
CA GLY A 286 4.00 -21.68 8.89
C GLY A 286 3.54 -21.16 7.52
N ILE A 287 3.47 -19.84 7.33
CA ILE A 287 3.07 -19.20 6.08
C ILE A 287 4.08 -18.11 5.73
N TYR A 288 4.62 -18.20 4.52
CA TYR A 288 5.41 -17.15 3.89
C TYR A 288 4.90 -16.89 2.48
N VAL A 289 4.79 -15.63 2.08
CA VAL A 289 4.41 -15.23 0.73
C VAL A 289 5.51 -14.41 0.09
N ASP A 290 6.04 -14.91 -1.02
CA ASP A 290 7.06 -14.28 -1.85
C ASP A 290 6.41 -13.63 -3.07
N ARG A 291 6.58 -12.30 -3.21
CA ARG A 291 6.07 -11.55 -4.36
C ARG A 291 7.10 -11.62 -5.49
N TYR A 292 6.71 -12.19 -6.62
CA TYR A 292 7.55 -12.23 -7.80
C TYR A 292 7.72 -10.83 -8.40
N ASN A 293 8.97 -10.37 -8.46
CA ASN A 293 9.34 -9.05 -8.98
C ASN A 293 9.99 -9.11 -10.37
N GLY A 294 10.05 -10.29 -11.00
CA GLY A 294 10.62 -10.45 -12.33
C GLY A 294 9.62 -10.11 -13.45
N ASN A 295 10.16 -9.92 -14.65
CA ASN A 295 9.38 -9.54 -15.84
C ASN A 295 9.03 -10.73 -16.74
N THR A 296 9.51 -11.93 -16.41
CA THR A 296 9.37 -13.14 -17.21
C THR A 296 8.70 -14.25 -16.40
N SER A 297 8.30 -15.33 -17.07
CA SER A 297 7.82 -16.51 -16.38
C SER A 297 9.02 -17.39 -16.02
N GLU A 298 9.14 -17.79 -14.75
CA GLU A 298 10.28 -18.56 -14.25
C GLU A 298 9.81 -19.67 -13.29
N THR A 299 10.50 -20.82 -13.31
CA THR A 299 10.20 -21.93 -12.42
C THR A 299 11.13 -21.89 -11.22
N PHE A 300 10.55 -21.88 -10.01
CA PHE A 300 11.29 -21.88 -8.75
C PHE A 300 10.95 -23.08 -7.88
N TYR A 301 11.92 -23.40 -7.01
CA TYR A 301 11.83 -24.36 -5.93
C TYR A 301 12.18 -23.64 -4.64
N TYR A 302 11.47 -23.98 -3.56
CA TYR A 302 11.70 -23.41 -2.24
C TYR A 302 12.22 -24.47 -1.27
N PHE A 303 12.99 -24.02 -0.29
CA PHE A 303 13.40 -24.82 0.86
C PHE A 303 13.19 -24.01 2.14
N VAL A 304 12.59 -24.63 3.15
CA VAL A 304 12.36 -24.01 4.46
C VAL A 304 13.23 -24.72 5.48
N SER A 305 14.12 -23.97 6.13
CA SER A 305 14.91 -24.50 7.25
C SER A 305 14.33 -24.04 8.58
N HIS A 306 14.51 -24.85 9.62
CA HIS A 306 14.27 -24.46 11.00
C HIS A 306 15.60 -24.07 11.65
N THR A 307 15.64 -22.87 12.24
CA THR A 307 16.82 -22.32 12.90
C THR A 307 16.65 -22.27 14.42
N ILE A 308 17.71 -22.60 15.16
CA ILE A 308 17.80 -22.41 16.61
C ILE A 308 19.02 -21.55 16.91
N ASP A 309 18.79 -20.36 17.48
CA ASP A 309 19.83 -19.36 17.74
C ASP A 309 20.68 -19.02 16.49
N GLY A 310 20.09 -19.10 15.30
CA GLY A 310 20.77 -18.86 14.01
C GLY A 310 21.45 -20.09 13.39
N ALA A 311 21.54 -21.20 14.11
CA ALA A 311 22.10 -22.46 13.60
C ALA A 311 21.10 -23.23 12.73
N GLU A 312 21.58 -23.92 11.70
CA GLU A 312 20.78 -24.74 10.76
C GLU A 312 21.44 -26.09 10.50
N ASP A 313 20.64 -27.12 10.27
CA ASP A 313 21.08 -28.48 9.96
C ASP A 313 20.50 -28.92 8.61
N PHE A 314 21.37 -29.11 7.62
CA PHE A 314 20.98 -29.56 6.28
C PHE A 314 21.31 -31.04 6.05
N SER A 315 21.33 -31.85 7.11
CA SER A 315 21.55 -33.30 6.98
C SER A 315 20.41 -34.09 6.38
N THR A 316 19.24 -33.47 6.25
CA THR A 316 18.07 -34.08 5.64
C THR A 316 17.56 -33.20 4.49
N PHE A 317 17.46 -33.78 3.29
CA PHE A 317 16.83 -33.17 2.12
C PHE A 317 15.68 -34.05 1.69
N ALA A 318 14.45 -33.58 1.87
CA ALA A 318 13.28 -34.35 1.47
C ALA A 318 12.22 -33.44 0.85
N GLN A 319 11.85 -33.79 -0.37
CA GLN A 319 10.71 -33.16 -1.04
C GLN A 319 9.44 -33.37 -0.23
N ASN A 320 8.61 -32.34 -0.14
CA ASN A 320 7.40 -32.25 0.69
C ASN A 320 7.65 -32.36 2.20
N VAL A 321 8.91 -32.25 2.65
CA VAL A 321 9.27 -32.15 4.07
C VAL A 321 9.82 -30.75 4.32
N ASN A 322 10.99 -30.45 3.74
CA ASN A 322 11.63 -29.14 3.82
C ASN A 322 11.87 -28.52 2.43
N ALA A 323 11.94 -29.31 1.36
CA ALA A 323 11.95 -28.84 -0.02
C ALA A 323 10.54 -28.89 -0.62
N THR A 324 10.09 -27.84 -1.31
CA THR A 324 8.75 -27.78 -1.90
C THR A 324 8.68 -28.48 -3.27
N ASN A 325 7.47 -28.63 -3.80
CA ASN A 325 7.26 -28.75 -5.24
C ASN A 325 7.74 -27.49 -5.99
N SER A 326 7.92 -27.59 -7.31
CA SER A 326 8.16 -26.41 -8.15
C SER A 326 6.89 -25.58 -8.31
N VAL A 327 7.08 -24.27 -8.48
CA VAL A 327 6.04 -23.34 -8.91
C VAL A 327 6.53 -22.52 -10.10
N VAL A 328 5.62 -22.20 -11.02
CA VAL A 328 5.89 -21.27 -12.12
C VAL A 328 5.40 -19.90 -11.68
N GLU A 329 6.30 -18.95 -11.52
CA GLU A 329 6.03 -17.60 -11.08
C GLU A 329 6.01 -16.64 -12.25
N THR A 330 5.14 -15.63 -12.17
CA THR A 330 4.95 -14.56 -13.15
C THR A 330 4.61 -13.27 -12.45
N GLY A 331 4.74 -12.12 -13.10
CA GLY A 331 4.27 -10.85 -12.53
C GLY A 331 2.76 -10.88 -12.23
N GLY A 332 2.33 -10.15 -11.19
CA GLY A 332 0.93 -10.02 -10.79
C GLY A 332 0.71 -8.97 -9.69
N HIS A 333 -0.53 -8.79 -9.27
CA HIS A 333 -0.92 -7.72 -8.32
C HIS A 333 -0.91 -8.16 -6.86
N GLY A 334 -0.73 -9.44 -6.60
CA GLY A 334 -0.77 -10.06 -5.29
C GLY A 334 -2.02 -10.91 -5.08
N MET A 335 -1.83 -12.09 -4.51
CA MET A 335 -2.87 -13.06 -4.25
C MET A 335 -3.85 -12.57 -3.19
N VAL A 336 -5.12 -12.40 -3.59
CA VAL A 336 -6.24 -12.15 -2.68
C VAL A 336 -6.97 -13.46 -2.36
N LEU A 337 -7.06 -13.80 -1.07
CA LEU A 337 -7.75 -15.00 -0.58
C LEU A 337 -8.97 -14.62 0.27
N LEU A 338 -10.11 -15.26 -0.01
CA LEU A 338 -11.31 -15.13 0.82
C LEU A 338 -11.11 -15.93 2.09
N ARG A 339 -11.09 -15.31 3.27
CA ARG A 339 -11.00 -16.01 4.55
C ARG A 339 -12.35 -16.57 4.97
N GLU A 340 -13.38 -15.73 4.94
CA GLU A 340 -14.74 -16.09 5.33
C GLU A 340 -15.77 -15.21 4.60
N ALA A 341 -16.99 -15.74 4.46
CA ALA A 341 -18.15 -15.00 3.98
C ALA A 341 -19.31 -15.17 4.97
N GLN A 342 -19.92 -14.06 5.35
CA GLN A 342 -21.06 -14.02 6.26
C GLN A 342 -22.29 -13.53 5.49
N PHE A 343 -23.37 -14.30 5.53
CA PHE A 343 -24.60 -14.04 4.77
C PHE A 343 -25.75 -13.70 5.71
N ASN A 344 -26.68 -12.87 5.21
CA ASN A 344 -27.91 -12.50 5.91
C ASN A 344 -27.66 -11.89 7.31
N VAL A 345 -26.60 -11.08 7.42
CA VAL A 345 -26.24 -10.42 8.68
C VAL A 345 -26.78 -8.99 8.74
N THR A 346 -27.07 -8.51 9.94
CA THR A 346 -27.29 -7.08 10.15
C THR A 346 -25.94 -6.42 10.42
N TYR A 347 -25.49 -5.56 9.52
CA TYR A 347 -24.22 -4.86 9.64
C TYR A 347 -24.45 -3.36 9.52
N LYS A 348 -23.98 -2.60 10.51
CA LYS A 348 -24.02 -1.12 10.53
C LYS A 348 -25.41 -0.59 10.18
N TYR A 349 -26.42 -1.12 10.89
CA TYR A 349 -27.83 -0.73 10.77
C TYR A 349 -28.44 -1.02 9.38
N THR A 350 -27.82 -1.90 8.60
CA THR A 350 -28.33 -2.43 7.34
C THR A 350 -28.57 -3.93 7.51
N ALA A 351 -29.82 -4.36 7.41
CA ALA A 351 -30.18 -5.78 7.52
C ALA A 351 -29.82 -6.55 6.24
N ASN A 352 -29.79 -7.89 6.32
CA ASN A 352 -29.67 -8.79 5.17
C ASN A 352 -28.41 -8.55 4.31
N CYS A 353 -27.32 -8.08 4.91
CA CYS A 353 -26.06 -7.84 4.23
C CYS A 353 -25.27 -9.15 3.99
N THR A 354 -24.34 -9.08 3.05
CA THR A 354 -23.27 -10.08 2.87
C THR A 354 -21.92 -9.42 3.14
N LEU A 355 -21.09 -10.03 3.98
CA LEU A 355 -19.75 -9.55 4.31
C LEU A 355 -18.71 -10.55 3.80
N TYR A 356 -17.75 -10.08 3.02
CA TYR A 356 -16.62 -10.88 2.55
C TYR A 356 -15.34 -10.37 3.19
N TYR A 357 -14.62 -11.26 3.88
CA TYR A 357 -13.35 -10.97 4.53
C TYR A 357 -12.22 -11.59 3.73
N TYR A 358 -11.33 -10.75 3.21
CA TYR A 358 -10.19 -11.14 2.39
C TYR A 358 -8.88 -10.90 3.12
N VAL A 359 -7.86 -11.64 2.73
CA VAL A 359 -6.47 -11.41 3.15
C VAL A 359 -5.61 -11.28 1.89
N ARG A 360 -4.69 -10.31 1.87
CA ARG A 360 -3.62 -10.19 0.88
C ARG A 360 -2.30 -9.94 1.59
N TRP A 361 -1.22 -10.57 1.13
CA TRP A 361 0.13 -10.32 1.61
C TRP A 361 0.77 -9.22 0.78
N GLU A 362 1.02 -8.09 1.42
CA GLU A 362 1.63 -6.93 0.81
C GLU A 362 3.16 -7.03 0.87
N ALA A 363 3.78 -6.41 -0.12
CA ALA A 363 5.22 -6.28 -0.27
C ALA A 363 5.50 -4.94 -0.94
N PRO A 364 6.76 -4.47 -1.04
CA PRO A 364 7.09 -3.33 -1.88
C PRO A 364 6.47 -3.48 -3.29
N PRO A 365 5.85 -2.42 -3.86
CA PRO A 365 5.80 -1.04 -3.36
C PRO A 365 4.56 -0.69 -2.50
N TYR A 366 3.77 -1.66 -2.03
CA TYR A 366 2.54 -1.43 -1.23
C TYR A 366 2.75 -1.56 0.28
N CYS A 367 3.94 -1.99 0.69
CA CYS A 367 4.43 -1.98 2.06
C CYS A 367 5.96 -1.83 1.99
N ASN A 368 6.58 -1.24 3.01
CA ASN A 368 8.04 -1.17 3.03
C ASN A 368 8.72 -2.53 3.31
N MET A 369 7.97 -3.51 3.81
CA MET A 369 8.45 -4.84 4.17
C MET A 369 7.72 -5.93 3.37
N PRO A 370 8.41 -7.05 3.03
CA PRO A 370 7.79 -8.19 2.37
C PRO A 370 6.92 -8.99 3.33
N ASN A 371 6.06 -9.86 2.76
CA ASN A 371 5.24 -10.82 3.48
C ASN A 371 4.40 -10.15 4.60
N SER A 372 3.74 -9.04 4.30
CA SER A 372 2.96 -8.26 5.25
C SER A 372 1.46 -8.49 5.03
N PRO A 373 0.79 -9.39 5.77
CA PRO A 373 -0.64 -9.66 5.58
C PRO A 373 -1.52 -8.49 6.02
N TYR A 374 -2.57 -8.20 5.23
CA TYR A 374 -3.63 -7.25 5.56
C TYR A 374 -5.01 -7.85 5.33
N ASP A 375 -5.92 -7.61 6.26
CA ASP A 375 -7.33 -7.94 6.13
C ASP A 375 -8.12 -6.85 5.40
N TYR A 376 -9.05 -7.27 4.58
CA TYR A 376 -10.00 -6.41 3.89
C TYR A 376 -11.42 -6.93 4.10
N LEU A 377 -12.36 -6.03 4.34
CA LEU A 377 -13.79 -6.31 4.37
C LEU A 377 -14.44 -5.63 3.17
N VAL A 378 -15.18 -6.39 2.37
CA VAL A 378 -16.14 -5.88 1.38
C VAL A 378 -17.55 -6.26 1.83
N ALA A 379 -18.36 -5.25 2.16
CA ALA A 379 -19.74 -5.40 2.60
C ALA A 379 -20.71 -5.03 1.46
N LEU A 380 -21.64 -5.95 1.16
CA LEU A 380 -22.69 -5.80 0.16
C LEU A 380 -24.05 -5.65 0.86
N PRO A 381 -24.84 -4.62 0.53
CA PRO A 381 -26.20 -4.47 1.05
C PRO A 381 -27.17 -5.44 0.33
N PRO A 382 -28.37 -5.70 0.88
CA PRO A 382 -29.29 -6.74 0.40
C PRO A 382 -29.83 -6.57 -1.02
N ASN A 383 -29.76 -5.37 -1.60
CA ASN A 383 -30.29 -5.08 -2.94
C ASN A 383 -29.39 -4.07 -3.64
N VAL A 384 -28.62 -4.53 -4.61
CA VAL A 384 -27.84 -3.65 -5.50
C VAL A 384 -28.83 -2.94 -6.43
N LYS A 385 -29.08 -1.64 -6.21
CA LYS A 385 -30.05 -0.86 -6.99
C LYS A 385 -29.52 -0.40 -8.35
N ARG A 386 -28.24 -0.61 -8.65
CA ARG A 386 -27.55 -0.10 -9.86
C ARG A 386 -26.80 -1.23 -10.57
N PRO A 387 -26.78 -1.29 -11.91
CA PRO A 387 -26.00 -2.30 -12.64
C PRO A 387 -24.50 -2.30 -12.27
N LYS A 388 -23.95 -1.11 -12.00
CA LYS A 388 -22.63 -0.91 -11.39
C LYS A 388 -22.82 -0.22 -10.04
N PRO A 389 -22.52 -0.87 -8.92
CA PRO A 389 -22.72 -0.24 -7.62
C PRO A 389 -21.60 0.76 -7.32
N MET A 390 -21.93 1.82 -6.58
CA MET A 390 -20.94 2.72 -5.98
C MET A 390 -20.22 2.03 -4.81
N ALA A 391 -19.12 2.62 -4.35
CA ALA A 391 -18.37 2.09 -3.20
C ALA A 391 -17.89 3.21 -2.26
N GLN A 392 -17.98 2.96 -0.95
CA GLN A 392 -17.35 3.78 0.08
C GLN A 392 -16.09 3.09 0.60
N VAL A 393 -14.94 3.72 0.39
CA VAL A 393 -13.69 3.41 1.06
C VAL A 393 -13.77 3.99 2.48
N SER A 394 -13.68 3.12 3.49
CA SER A 394 -13.93 3.47 4.90
C SER A 394 -12.68 3.33 5.75
N LEU A 395 -12.24 4.46 6.31
CA LEU A 395 -11.02 4.59 7.09
C LEU A 395 -11.36 4.62 8.59
N HIS A 396 -10.89 3.62 9.35
CA HIS A 396 -11.19 3.52 10.78
C HIS A 396 -10.42 4.54 11.63
N CYS A 397 -10.94 4.85 12.81
CA CYS A 397 -10.29 5.71 13.80
C CYS A 397 -9.08 5.02 14.48
N TRP A 398 -8.39 5.76 15.34
CA TRP A 398 -7.36 5.19 16.21
C TRP A 398 -7.98 4.16 17.17
N GLY A 399 -7.41 2.95 17.22
CA GLY A 399 -7.97 1.83 17.99
C GLY A 399 -9.12 1.07 17.30
N GLY A 400 -9.63 1.59 16.17
CA GLY A 400 -10.55 0.87 15.30
C GLY A 400 -9.88 -0.20 14.45
N ASN A 401 -10.70 -0.91 13.65
CA ASN A 401 -10.29 -1.96 12.72
C ASN A 401 -11.28 -2.05 11.54
N LEU A 402 -11.07 -2.97 10.59
CA LEU A 402 -11.93 -3.14 9.42
C LEU A 402 -13.43 -3.30 9.75
N ASN A 403 -13.80 -3.82 10.92
CA ASN A 403 -15.21 -4.01 11.31
C ASN A 403 -15.92 -2.73 11.80
N GLY A 404 -15.22 -1.60 11.94
CA GLY A 404 -15.87 -0.42 12.50
C GLY A 404 -15.04 0.84 12.69
N ASP A 405 -15.64 1.75 13.45
CA ASP A 405 -15.07 3.03 13.86
C ASP A 405 -14.63 4.00 12.75
N TRP A 406 -15.26 3.92 11.58
CA TRP A 406 -15.05 4.81 10.43
C TRP A 406 -16.20 5.82 10.19
N GLY A 407 -17.24 5.85 11.04
CA GLY A 407 -18.44 6.68 10.86
C GLY A 407 -19.68 5.88 10.42
N TRP A 408 -20.40 6.33 9.38
CA TRP A 408 -21.55 5.64 8.78
C TRP A 408 -21.21 4.90 7.48
N TRP A 409 -21.95 3.83 7.20
CA TRP A 409 -22.01 3.22 5.87
C TRP A 409 -23.02 4.03 5.07
N CYS A 410 -22.53 5.13 4.49
CA CYS A 410 -23.36 6.03 3.71
C CYS A 410 -23.81 5.32 2.43
N ARG A 411 -25.05 5.60 2.01
CA ARG A 411 -25.63 5.12 0.74
C ARG A 411 -25.78 3.59 0.66
N ALA A 412 -25.70 2.87 1.77
CA ALA A 412 -25.98 1.43 1.84
C ALA A 412 -27.41 1.10 1.38
N ASP A 413 -28.36 1.97 1.73
CA ASP A 413 -29.76 1.94 1.31
C ASP A 413 -29.95 2.13 -0.20
N GLU A 414 -28.95 2.65 -0.89
CA GLU A 414 -28.91 2.78 -2.35
C GLU A 414 -28.14 1.66 -3.07
N GLY A 415 -27.68 0.65 -2.34
CA GLY A 415 -26.91 -0.45 -2.90
C GLY A 415 -25.41 -0.18 -2.96
N GLY A 416 -24.90 0.86 -2.28
CA GLY A 416 -23.47 1.17 -2.23
C GLY A 416 -22.68 0.17 -1.39
N LEU A 417 -21.57 -0.34 -1.92
CA LEU A 417 -20.67 -1.23 -1.19
C LEU A 417 -19.87 -0.44 -0.15
N LEU A 418 -19.44 -1.13 0.91
CA LEU A 418 -18.42 -0.62 1.81
C LEU A 418 -17.17 -1.47 1.70
N ILE A 419 -16.02 -0.82 1.57
CA ILE A 419 -14.71 -1.45 1.58
C ILE A 419 -13.93 -0.87 2.74
N SER A 420 -13.37 -1.72 3.60
CA SER A 420 -12.59 -1.34 4.79
C SER A 420 -11.38 -2.27 4.94
N THR A 421 -10.32 -1.80 5.58
CA THR A 421 -9.12 -2.60 5.88
C THR A 421 -8.55 -2.21 7.23
N ASN A 422 -7.68 -3.04 7.80
CA ASN A 422 -6.87 -2.66 8.95
C ASN A 422 -5.71 -1.77 8.51
N GLN A 423 -5.37 -0.78 9.34
CA GLN A 423 -4.21 0.07 9.10
C GLN A 423 -3.02 -0.39 9.92
N TYR A 424 -1.89 -0.69 9.27
CA TYR A 424 -0.59 -0.86 9.93
C TYR A 424 0.53 -0.31 9.03
N PRO A 425 1.55 0.35 9.60
CA PRO A 425 1.51 1.03 10.91
C PRO A 425 0.36 2.06 10.98
N TYR A 426 -0.02 2.54 12.17
CA TYR A 426 -1.10 3.52 12.35
C TYR A 426 -0.68 4.95 11.92
N ASP A 427 -0.30 5.10 10.65
CA ASP A 427 0.26 6.28 9.98
C ASP A 427 -0.76 7.40 9.66
N TRP A 428 -1.90 7.40 10.36
CA TRP A 428 -3.00 8.35 10.10
C TRP A 428 -3.62 8.29 8.71
N TRP A 429 -3.44 7.16 8.01
CA TRP A 429 -3.85 7.01 6.61
C TRP A 429 -3.21 8.06 5.71
N THR A 430 -1.93 8.37 5.99
CA THR A 430 -1.11 9.35 5.25
C THR A 430 0.13 8.70 4.65
N ALA A 431 1.24 8.62 5.38
CA ALA A 431 2.47 8.04 4.86
C ALA A 431 3.39 7.63 6.00
N TYR A 432 4.39 6.81 5.71
CA TYR A 432 5.45 6.52 6.66
C TYR A 432 6.80 6.33 5.97
N HIS A 433 7.86 6.56 6.73
CA HIS A 433 9.23 6.45 6.25
C HIS A 433 9.55 5.02 5.76
N GLU A 434 10.09 4.87 4.56
CA GLU A 434 10.39 3.55 3.98
C GLU A 434 11.38 2.73 4.84
N ASN A 435 12.30 3.42 5.51
CA ASN A 435 13.26 2.82 6.44
C ASN A 435 12.68 2.49 7.83
N LEU A 436 11.37 2.66 8.07
CA LEU A 436 10.71 2.26 9.31
C LEU A 436 10.90 0.76 9.58
N GLY A 437 11.42 0.43 10.76
CA GLY A 437 11.70 -0.95 11.16
C GLY A 437 12.90 -1.56 10.46
N THR A 438 13.76 -0.78 9.79
CA THR A 438 15.04 -1.24 9.21
C THR A 438 16.23 -0.74 10.05
N LEU A 439 17.47 -1.08 9.67
CA LEU A 439 18.68 -0.42 10.20
C LEU A 439 19.17 0.76 9.33
N LYS A 440 18.47 1.08 8.23
CA LYS A 440 18.83 2.21 7.36
C LYS A 440 18.47 3.53 8.02
N SER A 441 19.35 4.52 7.93
CA SER A 441 19.06 5.86 8.43
C SER A 441 17.84 6.49 7.74
N TRP A 442 17.07 7.28 8.47
CA TRP A 442 16.00 8.09 7.89
C TRP A 442 16.52 9.30 7.11
N THR A 443 17.82 9.61 7.20
CA THR A 443 18.44 10.65 6.36
C THR A 443 18.73 10.18 4.94
N SER A 444 18.60 8.88 4.66
CA SER A 444 18.92 8.27 3.36
C SER A 444 17.70 7.63 2.69
N GLY A 445 16.50 8.14 2.97
CA GLY A 445 15.26 7.63 2.39
C GLY A 445 14.16 8.69 2.39
N THR A 446 12.95 8.24 2.08
CA THR A 446 11.77 9.06 1.87
C THR A 446 10.58 8.56 2.68
N VAL A 447 9.64 9.46 2.95
CA VAL A 447 8.31 9.14 3.47
C VAL A 447 7.38 8.87 2.30
N GLN A 448 6.74 7.70 2.30
CA GLN A 448 5.99 7.20 1.14
C GLN A 448 4.54 6.79 1.49
N PRO A 449 3.59 6.99 0.54
CA PRO A 449 2.17 6.68 0.72
C PRO A 449 1.84 5.18 0.51
N PHE A 450 2.57 4.29 1.18
CA PHE A 450 2.33 2.83 1.09
C PHE A 450 0.87 2.46 1.40
N THR A 451 0.26 3.15 2.37
CA THR A 451 -1.11 2.93 2.80
C THR A 451 -2.11 3.16 1.68
N GLN A 452 -2.00 4.27 0.96
CA GLN A 452 -2.89 4.59 -0.15
C GLN A 452 -2.61 3.67 -1.33
N ALA A 453 -1.34 3.43 -1.65
CA ALA A 453 -0.97 2.56 -2.77
C ALA A 453 -1.55 1.14 -2.58
N ARG A 454 -1.43 0.61 -1.36
CA ARG A 454 -2.02 -0.67 -0.96
C ARG A 454 -3.53 -0.69 -1.16
N TYR A 455 -4.23 0.28 -0.59
CA TYR A 455 -5.69 0.34 -0.62
C TYR A 455 -6.20 0.54 -2.05
N LEU A 456 -5.58 1.43 -2.83
CA LEU A 456 -5.93 1.65 -4.23
C LEU A 456 -5.63 0.42 -5.09
N SER A 457 -4.55 -0.32 -4.83
CA SER A 457 -4.32 -1.60 -5.51
C SER A 457 -5.42 -2.60 -5.17
N PHE A 458 -5.81 -2.77 -3.91
CA PHE A 458 -6.93 -3.65 -3.56
C PHE A 458 -8.25 -3.19 -4.21
N LEU A 459 -8.50 -1.88 -4.23
CA LEU A 459 -9.68 -1.30 -4.87
C LEU A 459 -9.70 -1.57 -6.38
N TYR A 460 -8.68 -1.14 -7.11
CA TYR A 460 -8.69 -1.15 -8.58
C TYR A 460 -8.27 -2.48 -9.19
N ASP A 461 -7.31 -3.19 -8.60
CA ASP A 461 -6.81 -4.45 -9.15
C ASP A 461 -7.70 -5.64 -8.74
N PHE A 462 -8.45 -5.55 -7.63
CA PHE A 462 -9.33 -6.62 -7.14
C PHE A 462 -10.81 -6.24 -7.03
N ALA A 463 -11.17 -5.24 -6.22
CA ALA A 463 -12.57 -5.00 -5.86
C ALA A 463 -13.41 -4.47 -7.05
N VAL A 464 -12.88 -3.52 -7.82
CA VAL A 464 -13.52 -2.95 -9.00
C VAL A 464 -13.88 -4.04 -10.02
N PRO A 465 -12.94 -4.89 -10.50
CA PRO A 465 -13.29 -5.96 -11.43
C PRO A 465 -14.18 -7.04 -10.79
N LYS A 466 -13.99 -7.37 -9.51
CA LYS A 466 -14.75 -8.43 -8.84
C LYS A 466 -16.23 -8.08 -8.63
N TYR A 467 -16.51 -6.82 -8.29
CA TYR A 467 -17.85 -6.34 -7.94
C TYR A 467 -18.44 -5.36 -8.96
N THR A 468 -17.73 -5.14 -10.08
CA THR A 468 -18.14 -4.22 -11.17
C THR A 468 -18.44 -2.81 -10.63
N ILE A 469 -17.59 -2.32 -9.72
CA ILE A 469 -17.78 -1.03 -9.04
C ILE A 469 -17.77 0.11 -10.07
N ASP A 470 -18.68 1.05 -9.87
CA ASP A 470 -18.68 2.30 -10.61
C ASP A 470 -17.57 3.23 -10.08
N ILE A 471 -16.47 3.32 -10.84
CA ILE A 471 -15.32 4.14 -10.49
C ILE A 471 -15.63 5.64 -10.49
N GLU A 472 -16.74 6.08 -11.10
CA GLU A 472 -17.13 7.48 -11.05
C GLU A 472 -17.73 7.87 -9.70
N ARG A 473 -18.09 6.88 -8.88
CA ARG A 473 -18.81 7.02 -7.61
C ARG A 473 -18.10 6.30 -6.47
N VAL A 474 -16.81 6.56 -6.33
CA VAL A 474 -16.05 6.10 -5.16
C VAL A 474 -16.02 7.22 -4.13
N HIS A 475 -16.49 6.94 -2.92
CA HIS A 475 -16.45 7.85 -1.79
C HIS A 475 -15.31 7.49 -0.83
N LEU A 476 -14.81 8.46 -0.09
CA LEU A 476 -13.90 8.25 1.03
C LEU A 476 -14.54 8.76 2.32
N GLY A 477 -14.63 7.91 3.33
CA GLY A 477 -15.27 8.24 4.62
C GLY A 477 -14.42 7.80 5.80
N GLY A 478 -14.40 8.58 6.87
CA GLY A 478 -13.65 8.22 8.06
C GLY A 478 -13.90 9.13 9.27
N ASN A 479 -13.54 8.62 10.44
CA ASN A 479 -13.65 9.33 11.72
C ASN A 479 -12.30 9.44 12.42
N SER A 480 -11.99 10.59 13.04
CA SER A 480 -10.77 10.83 13.81
C SER A 480 -9.50 10.57 12.97
N MET A 481 -8.71 9.53 13.28
CA MET A 481 -7.60 9.07 12.42
C MET A 481 -8.06 8.83 10.97
N GLY A 482 -9.19 8.13 10.79
CA GLY A 482 -9.78 7.94 9.48
C GLY A 482 -10.33 9.22 8.86
N GLY A 483 -10.84 10.14 9.68
CA GLY A 483 -11.26 11.47 9.22
C GLY A 483 -10.08 12.31 8.73
N SER A 484 -8.92 12.12 9.35
CA SER A 484 -7.64 12.74 8.97
C SER A 484 -7.19 12.23 7.60
N GLY A 485 -7.20 10.91 7.39
CA GLY A 485 -7.01 10.29 6.08
C GLY A 485 -8.00 10.82 5.03
N THR A 486 -9.29 10.82 5.36
CA THR A 486 -10.34 11.30 4.45
C THR A 486 -10.11 12.75 4.05
N SER A 487 -9.64 13.59 4.97
CA SER A 487 -9.32 14.97 4.63
C SER A 487 -8.03 15.08 3.84
N MET A 488 -6.90 14.61 4.37
CA MET A 488 -5.59 14.85 3.80
C MET A 488 -5.35 14.02 2.53
N TRP A 489 -5.61 12.72 2.54
CA TRP A 489 -5.51 11.91 1.33
C TRP A 489 -6.62 12.29 0.34
N GLY A 490 -7.87 12.39 0.81
CA GLY A 490 -9.01 12.69 -0.05
C GLY A 490 -8.88 14.00 -0.84
N MET A 491 -8.37 15.07 -0.22
CA MET A 491 -8.23 16.39 -0.87
C MET A 491 -7.31 16.33 -2.10
N ARG A 492 -6.32 15.43 -2.09
CA ARG A 492 -5.31 15.25 -3.15
C ARG A 492 -5.78 14.27 -4.23
N SER A 493 -7.00 13.75 -4.09
CA SER A 493 -7.48 12.56 -4.80
C SER A 493 -8.79 12.84 -5.57
N GLY A 494 -8.94 14.05 -6.11
CA GLY A 494 -10.13 14.47 -6.86
C GLY A 494 -10.40 13.67 -8.14
N HIS A 495 -9.38 12.98 -8.66
CA HIS A 495 -9.45 12.05 -9.79
C HIS A 495 -9.84 10.61 -9.37
N ILE A 496 -9.88 10.32 -8.07
CA ILE A 496 -10.28 9.02 -7.51
C ILE A 496 -11.66 9.12 -6.87
N PHE A 497 -11.85 10.10 -6.00
CA PHE A 497 -13.05 10.21 -5.17
C PHE A 497 -14.00 11.30 -5.66
N SER A 498 -15.30 11.02 -5.58
CA SER A 498 -16.34 12.00 -5.88
C SER A 498 -16.76 12.81 -4.64
N HIS A 499 -16.76 12.19 -3.46
CA HIS A 499 -17.16 12.78 -2.18
C HIS A 499 -16.28 12.31 -1.00
N LEU A 500 -16.00 13.23 -0.08
CA LEU A 500 -15.27 13.01 1.17
C LEU A 500 -16.17 13.27 2.38
N ILE A 501 -16.19 12.35 3.34
CA ILE A 501 -16.95 12.46 4.59
C ILE A 501 -15.97 12.34 5.76
N SER A 502 -15.49 13.48 6.26
CA SER A 502 -14.41 13.56 7.26
C SER A 502 -14.96 14.03 8.61
N TRP A 503 -15.02 13.13 9.58
CA TRP A 503 -15.44 13.48 10.94
C TRP A 503 -14.23 13.73 11.82
N VAL A 504 -14.17 14.92 12.44
CA VAL A 504 -13.14 15.33 13.42
C VAL A 504 -11.73 14.93 12.98
N GLY A 505 -11.39 15.22 11.73
CA GLY A 505 -10.10 14.89 11.13
C GLY A 505 -9.02 15.93 11.43
N VAL A 506 -7.75 15.49 11.39
CA VAL A 506 -6.59 16.37 11.27
C VAL A 506 -6.47 16.83 9.81
N HIS A 507 -6.30 18.12 9.60
CA HIS A 507 -6.08 18.75 8.29
C HIS A 507 -4.65 19.30 8.13
N ILE A 508 -3.97 19.54 9.26
CA ILE A 508 -2.59 20.03 9.33
C ILE A 508 -1.88 19.24 10.44
N ALA A 509 -1.11 18.22 10.05
CA ALA A 509 -0.48 17.27 10.98
C ALA A 509 0.36 17.96 12.08
N LYS A 510 1.13 19.00 11.70
CA LYS A 510 2.01 19.76 12.60
C LYS A 510 1.29 20.59 13.66
N GLU A 511 -0.01 20.84 13.46
CA GLU A 511 -0.81 21.69 14.35
C GLU A 511 -1.78 20.88 15.21
N SER A 512 -1.72 19.55 15.19
CA SER A 512 -2.53 18.72 16.08
C SER A 512 -1.97 18.76 17.51
N PRO A 513 -2.73 19.25 18.51
CA PRO A 513 -2.19 19.47 19.86
C PRO A 513 -1.72 18.19 20.55
N THR A 514 -2.48 17.10 20.38
CA THR A 514 -2.17 15.82 21.05
C THR A 514 -1.41 14.85 20.13
N TYR A 515 -1.63 14.93 18.82
CA TYR A 515 -1.22 13.86 17.91
C TYR A 515 -0.01 14.17 17.03
N THR A 516 0.57 15.38 17.09
CA THR A 516 1.79 15.71 16.32
C THR A 516 2.92 14.68 16.55
N GLY A 517 3.12 14.22 17.79
CA GLY A 517 4.12 13.18 18.11
C GLY A 517 3.86 11.85 17.40
N SER A 518 2.60 11.49 17.15
CA SER A 518 2.28 10.30 16.38
C SER A 518 2.68 10.43 14.90
N TYR A 519 2.61 11.63 14.31
CA TYR A 519 3.10 11.87 12.95
C TYR A 519 4.62 11.88 12.90
N ILE A 520 5.31 12.45 13.91
CA ILE A 520 6.78 12.35 14.05
C ILE A 520 7.23 10.88 13.99
N GLY A 521 6.46 10.00 14.64
CA GLY A 521 6.55 8.54 14.59
C GLY A 521 6.76 7.91 13.20
N TYR A 522 6.28 8.57 12.14
CA TYR A 522 6.21 8.03 10.79
C TYR A 522 6.80 8.97 9.73
N PHE A 523 6.72 10.28 9.92
CA PHE A 523 7.26 11.30 9.02
C PHE A 523 8.71 11.66 9.36
N GLY A 524 9.13 11.46 10.62
CA GLY A 524 10.34 12.03 11.19
C GLY A 524 10.07 13.38 11.83
N ASP A 525 10.97 13.82 12.71
CA ASP A 525 10.83 15.11 13.38
C ASP A 525 10.70 16.25 12.35
N THR A 526 9.91 17.28 12.68
CA THR A 526 9.71 18.44 11.80
C THR A 526 11.01 19.14 11.41
N ALA A 527 12.07 19.04 12.23
CA ALA A 527 13.39 19.60 11.96
C ALA A 527 14.23 18.76 10.98
N TRP A 528 13.90 17.47 10.79
CA TRP A 528 14.64 16.59 9.89
C TRP A 528 14.35 16.88 8.41
N ASN A 529 13.21 17.51 8.13
CA ASN A 529 12.76 17.83 6.77
C ASN A 529 12.77 16.61 5.84
N CYS A 530 12.30 15.45 6.33
CA CYS A 530 12.28 14.23 5.54
C CYS A 530 11.53 14.45 4.20
N PRO A 531 12.13 14.05 3.06
CA PRO A 531 11.49 14.18 1.76
C PRO A 531 10.33 13.19 1.59
N TYR A 532 9.30 13.61 0.87
CA TYR A 532 8.18 12.78 0.43
C TYR A 532 8.39 12.32 -1.00
N SER A 533 8.12 11.04 -1.29
CA SER A 533 8.02 10.52 -2.66
C SER A 533 6.77 9.67 -2.83
N ASN A 534 6.31 9.49 -4.06
CA ASN A 534 5.08 8.77 -4.35
C ASN A 534 5.11 7.99 -5.68
N GLU A 535 6.25 7.47 -6.12
CA GLU A 535 6.37 6.83 -7.43
C GLU A 535 5.35 5.70 -7.66
N GLN A 536 5.00 4.97 -6.61
CA GLN A 536 3.98 3.93 -6.64
C GLN A 536 2.56 4.43 -6.91
N MET A 537 2.31 5.74 -6.73
CA MET A 537 1.01 6.38 -6.94
C MET A 537 0.78 6.84 -8.38
N GLU A 538 1.83 6.94 -9.20
CA GLU A 538 1.74 7.38 -10.61
C GLU A 538 0.72 6.54 -11.39
N ARG A 539 0.73 5.22 -11.16
CA ARG A 539 -0.20 4.29 -11.83
C ARG A 539 -1.68 4.55 -11.53
N PHE A 540 -1.98 5.28 -10.46
CA PHE A 540 -3.34 5.66 -10.08
C PHE A 540 -3.69 7.09 -10.51
N GLY A 541 -2.81 7.79 -11.25
CA GLY A 541 -3.07 9.12 -11.79
C GLY A 541 -2.63 10.28 -10.90
N TYR A 542 -1.83 10.02 -9.86
CA TYR A 542 -1.26 11.08 -9.03
C TYR A 542 -0.08 11.74 -9.75
N PRO A 543 0.13 13.07 -9.56
CA PRO A 543 1.36 13.72 -9.95
C PRO A 543 2.56 13.03 -9.29
N LEU A 544 3.56 12.69 -10.11
CA LEU A 544 4.78 12.03 -9.68
C LEU A 544 5.66 13.01 -8.92
N ILE A 545 6.10 12.59 -7.73
CA ILE A 545 7.06 13.27 -6.86
C ILE A 545 8.20 12.28 -6.62
N HIS A 546 9.37 12.63 -7.12
CA HIS A 546 10.58 11.88 -6.94
C HIS A 546 11.33 12.32 -5.67
N PRO A 547 12.20 11.47 -5.10
CA PRO A 547 13.07 11.84 -3.99
C PRO A 547 13.87 13.14 -4.26
N GLU A 548 14.32 13.37 -5.50
CA GLU A 548 15.07 14.57 -5.90
C GLU A 548 14.26 15.87 -5.90
N ASP A 549 12.93 15.81 -5.93
CA ASP A 549 12.08 17.01 -5.86
C ASP A 549 12.11 17.66 -4.46
N ASN A 550 12.62 16.93 -3.46
CA ASN A 550 12.85 17.41 -2.09
C ASN A 550 11.62 18.08 -1.46
N VAL A 551 10.43 17.53 -1.74
CA VAL A 551 9.17 17.98 -1.15
C VAL A 551 9.14 17.56 0.31
N ASN A 552 9.08 18.51 1.24
CA ASN A 552 8.97 18.22 2.67
C ASN A 552 7.63 17.53 2.97
N VAL A 553 7.67 16.38 3.65
CA VAL A 553 6.48 15.58 4.00
C VAL A 553 5.44 16.35 4.82
N TRP A 554 5.86 17.18 5.77
CA TRP A 554 4.97 17.97 6.62
C TRP A 554 4.23 19.04 5.83
N ASP A 555 4.89 19.60 4.80
CA ASP A 555 4.31 20.59 3.91
C ASP A 555 3.38 19.93 2.89
N TYR A 556 3.77 18.75 2.38
CA TYR A 556 2.92 17.98 1.47
C TYR A 556 1.59 17.60 2.10
N TRP A 557 1.57 17.24 3.40
CA TRP A 557 0.36 16.83 4.13
C TRP A 557 -0.35 17.98 4.87
N ASP A 558 0.10 19.22 4.74
CA ASP A 558 -0.64 20.41 5.18
C ASP A 558 -1.66 20.80 4.11
N ASN A 559 -2.96 20.65 4.41
CA ASN A 559 -4.01 21.01 3.45
C ASN A 559 -3.98 22.48 3.05
N THR A 560 -3.61 23.40 3.94
CA THR A 560 -3.62 24.84 3.63
C THR A 560 -2.54 25.19 2.62
N LYS A 561 -1.33 24.64 2.80
CA LYS A 561 -0.22 24.78 1.85
C LYS A 561 -0.54 24.10 0.53
N TRP A 562 -1.04 22.86 0.59
CA TRP A 562 -1.34 22.11 -0.63
C TRP A 562 -2.43 22.79 -1.46
N LEU A 563 -3.54 23.24 -0.85
CA LEU A 563 -4.62 23.94 -1.54
C LEU A 563 -4.14 25.25 -2.19
N ALA A 564 -3.32 26.02 -1.48
CA ALA A 564 -2.75 27.26 -2.01
C ALA A 564 -1.80 27.01 -3.19
N ALA A 565 -1.01 25.93 -3.16
CA ALA A 565 -0.10 25.57 -4.23
C ALA A 565 -0.79 24.92 -5.45
N ASN A 566 -1.98 24.32 -5.25
CA ASN A 566 -2.65 23.49 -6.24
C ASN A 566 -4.00 24.08 -6.71
N LEU A 567 -4.08 25.41 -6.89
CA LEU A 567 -5.35 26.10 -7.20
C LEU A 567 -6.12 25.53 -8.39
N LYS A 568 -5.40 25.04 -9.41
CA LYS A 568 -5.94 24.43 -10.64
C LYS A 568 -6.28 22.94 -10.50
N THR A 569 -5.82 22.28 -9.45
CA THR A 569 -6.10 20.86 -9.21
C THR A 569 -7.48 20.73 -8.57
N GLU A 570 -8.33 19.91 -9.18
CA GLU A 570 -9.69 19.71 -8.70
C GLU A 570 -9.77 18.74 -7.53
N THR A 571 -10.64 19.06 -6.58
CA THR A 571 -10.85 18.29 -5.34
C THR A 571 -12.26 17.69 -5.35
N PRO A 572 -12.51 16.60 -4.60
CA PRO A 572 -13.88 16.17 -4.34
C PRO A 572 -14.63 17.19 -3.48
N TRP A 573 -15.97 17.05 -3.42
CA TRP A 573 -16.73 17.74 -2.37
C TRP A 573 -16.35 17.19 -1.00
N MET A 574 -16.13 18.04 -0.01
CA MET A 574 -15.82 17.61 1.35
C MET A 574 -16.91 18.01 2.35
N SER A 575 -17.56 17.02 2.95
CA SER A 575 -18.40 17.19 4.14
C SER A 575 -17.55 16.94 5.37
N ASN A 576 -17.26 17.97 6.16
CA ASN A 576 -16.41 17.85 7.34
C ASN A 576 -16.93 18.56 8.60
N CYS A 577 -16.33 18.24 9.74
CA CYS A 577 -16.67 18.85 11.02
C CYS A 577 -15.50 18.84 12.01
N ASN A 578 -15.53 19.78 12.96
CA ASN A 578 -14.68 19.72 14.16
C ASN A 578 -15.40 20.28 15.38
N GLY A 579 -15.12 19.69 16.55
CA GLY A 579 -15.49 20.29 17.82
C GLY A 579 -14.58 21.48 18.13
N THR A 580 -15.16 22.61 18.53
CA THR A 580 -14.40 23.82 18.91
C THR A 580 -13.61 23.61 20.20
N ASN A 581 -14.08 22.69 21.04
CA ASN A 581 -13.45 22.22 22.27
C ASN A 581 -12.79 20.82 22.11
N ASP A 582 -12.48 20.38 20.89
CA ASP A 582 -11.67 19.17 20.68
C ASP A 582 -10.18 19.47 20.92
N ASN A 583 -9.71 19.15 22.13
CA ASN A 583 -8.31 19.33 22.53
C ASN A 583 -7.37 18.25 21.97
N GLY A 584 -7.91 17.17 21.39
CA GLY A 584 -7.12 16.09 20.80
C GLY A 584 -6.67 16.46 19.39
N ILE A 585 -7.65 16.59 18.49
CA ILE A 585 -7.45 16.91 17.08
C ILE A 585 -7.07 18.37 16.90
N GLY A 586 -7.70 19.27 17.66
CA GLY A 586 -7.46 20.71 17.64
C GLY A 586 -8.40 21.47 16.73
N TRP A 587 -9.00 22.54 17.26
CA TRP A 587 -9.85 23.48 16.52
C TRP A 587 -9.09 24.43 15.57
N PRO A 588 -7.94 25.02 15.93
CA PRO A 588 -7.27 26.02 15.07
C PRO A 588 -6.93 25.52 13.67
N GLN A 589 -6.48 24.27 13.55
CA GLN A 589 -6.16 23.65 12.25
C GLN A 589 -7.40 23.44 11.37
N ALA A 590 -8.55 23.11 11.98
CA ALA A 590 -9.82 22.96 11.26
C ALA A 590 -10.36 24.30 10.78
N TRP A 591 -10.25 25.35 11.61
CA TRP A 591 -10.56 26.72 11.23
C TRP A 591 -9.70 27.18 10.03
N LYS A 592 -8.38 26.92 10.07
CA LYS A 592 -7.48 27.23 8.95
C LYS A 592 -7.85 26.46 7.67
N ASN A 593 -8.16 25.17 7.78
CA ASN A 593 -8.58 24.37 6.64
C ASN A 593 -9.91 24.85 6.04
N ALA A 594 -10.90 25.21 6.86
CA ALA A 594 -12.17 25.75 6.37
C ALA A 594 -11.98 27.08 5.62
N ASN A 595 -11.14 27.98 6.14
CA ASN A 595 -10.78 29.21 5.43
C ASN A 595 -10.01 28.92 4.13
N ALA A 596 -9.04 28.00 4.14
CA ALA A 596 -8.33 27.62 2.93
C ALA A 596 -9.26 27.05 1.85
N MET A 597 -10.23 26.22 2.21
CA MET A 597 -11.26 25.71 1.30
C MET A 597 -12.14 26.84 0.73
N HIS A 598 -12.52 27.80 1.58
CA HIS A 598 -13.26 28.99 1.17
C HIS A 598 -12.46 29.86 0.20
N ASP A 599 -11.23 30.21 0.56
CA ASP A 599 -10.37 31.14 -0.19
C ASP A 599 -9.96 30.58 -1.54
N THR A 600 -9.74 29.26 -1.60
CA THR A 600 -9.37 28.55 -2.84
C THR A 600 -10.56 28.00 -3.63
N LYS A 601 -11.79 28.40 -3.25
CA LYS A 601 -13.05 28.08 -3.94
C LYS A 601 -13.27 26.58 -4.15
N ARG A 602 -13.09 25.76 -3.11
CA ARG A 602 -13.32 24.30 -3.14
C ARG A 602 -14.74 23.93 -2.72
N GLY A 603 -15.23 22.79 -3.17
CA GLY A 603 -16.52 22.25 -2.72
C GLY A 603 -16.45 21.74 -1.29
N TYR A 604 -17.18 22.37 -0.37
CA TYR A 604 -17.25 21.89 1.01
C TYR A 604 -18.53 22.33 1.72
N ASN A 605 -18.89 21.58 2.74
CA ASN A 605 -19.73 22.04 3.84
C ASN A 605 -19.07 21.67 5.17
N PHE A 606 -19.08 22.61 6.11
CA PHE A 606 -18.36 22.49 7.39
C PHE A 606 -19.31 22.76 8.55
N THR A 607 -19.31 21.89 9.55
CA THR A 607 -20.12 22.08 10.77
C THR A 607 -19.23 22.08 12.01
N TRP A 608 -19.47 23.00 12.93
CA TRP A 608 -18.77 23.06 14.22
C TRP A 608 -19.71 23.21 15.41
N GLY A 609 -19.22 22.83 16.59
CA GLY A 609 -19.96 22.90 17.84
C GLY A 609 -19.10 22.54 19.05
N THR A 610 -19.67 22.61 20.25
CA THR A 610 -18.98 22.28 21.51
C THR A 610 -19.04 20.79 21.88
N HIS A 611 -19.16 19.91 20.89
CA HIS A 611 -19.28 18.45 21.10
C HIS A 611 -17.92 17.72 21.13
N ALA A 612 -16.82 18.46 21.26
CA ALA A 612 -15.45 17.95 21.28
C ALA A 612 -15.21 16.92 20.15
N HIS A 613 -14.58 15.79 20.48
CA HIS A 613 -14.30 14.70 19.55
C HIS A 613 -15.54 13.93 19.06
N ASN A 614 -16.73 14.28 19.55
CA ASN A 614 -18.00 13.68 19.12
C ASN A 614 -18.74 14.53 18.08
N MET A 615 -18.14 15.61 17.58
CA MET A 615 -18.73 16.35 16.46
C MET A 615 -18.89 15.45 15.22
N ARG A 616 -19.94 15.69 14.43
CA ARG A 616 -20.31 14.87 13.26
C ARG A 616 -20.47 15.74 12.03
N ALA A 617 -20.00 15.25 10.88
CA ALA A 617 -20.16 15.97 9.63
C ALA A 617 -21.54 15.68 9.08
N LEU A 618 -22.21 16.73 8.60
CA LEU A 618 -23.48 16.59 7.90
C LEU A 618 -23.21 16.36 6.42
N VAL A 619 -23.88 15.39 5.83
CA VAL A 619 -23.93 15.22 4.38
C VAL A 619 -25.06 16.09 3.81
N LEU A 620 -24.93 16.51 2.56
CA LEU A 620 -25.88 17.43 1.92
C LEU A 620 -27.26 16.80 1.66
N GLY A 621 -28.31 17.64 1.71
CA GLY A 621 -29.70 17.29 1.38
C GLY A 621 -30.63 17.26 2.59
N HIS A 622 -30.26 16.50 3.63
CA HIS A 622 -31.16 16.21 4.75
C HIS A 622 -30.72 16.76 6.12
N LEU A 623 -29.62 17.54 6.19
CA LEU A 623 -29.04 18.02 7.45
C LEU A 623 -28.78 16.89 8.46
N ASN A 624 -28.34 15.72 7.96
CA ASN A 624 -28.00 14.58 8.79
C ASN A 624 -26.63 14.02 8.38
N GLU A 625 -26.16 13.05 9.14
CA GLU A 625 -24.81 12.50 9.04
C GLU A 625 -24.68 11.29 8.10
N ARG A 626 -25.78 10.75 7.54
CA ARG A 626 -25.81 9.45 6.84
C ARG A 626 -26.40 9.49 5.42
N TYR A 627 -27.53 10.17 5.24
CA TYR A 627 -28.31 10.14 4.02
C TYR A 627 -28.07 11.43 3.23
N SER A 628 -27.59 11.28 1.99
CA SER A 628 -27.37 12.40 1.10
C SER A 628 -28.21 12.28 -0.15
N ASP A 629 -28.86 13.38 -0.52
CA ASP A 629 -29.63 13.51 -1.77
C ASP A 629 -28.74 13.65 -3.01
N LEU A 630 -27.44 13.93 -2.83
CA LEU A 630 -26.49 14.09 -3.93
C LEU A 630 -25.80 12.76 -4.27
N ASP A 631 -25.82 12.45 -5.57
CA ASP A 631 -25.05 11.37 -6.19
C ASP A 631 -23.83 11.98 -6.86
N PHE A 632 -22.72 12.08 -6.13
CA PHE A 632 -21.49 12.70 -6.64
C PHE A 632 -20.80 11.81 -7.67
N HIS A 633 -20.54 12.35 -8.86
CA HIS A 633 -19.62 11.75 -9.82
C HIS A 633 -18.33 12.55 -9.89
N LYS A 634 -17.19 11.85 -10.04
CA LYS A 634 -15.90 12.53 -10.18
C LYS A 634 -15.69 13.16 -11.57
N ASN A 635 -16.46 12.76 -12.59
CA ASN A 635 -16.41 13.29 -13.96
C ASN A 635 -17.53 14.31 -14.27
N GLN A 636 -18.11 14.93 -13.25
CA GLN A 636 -19.11 15.99 -13.42
C GLN A 636 -18.64 17.27 -12.73
N SER A 637 -18.88 18.41 -13.38
CA SER A 637 -18.71 19.71 -12.74
C SER A 637 -19.78 19.95 -11.68
N TYR A 638 -19.47 20.81 -10.72
CA TYR A 638 -20.38 21.17 -9.64
C TYR A 638 -20.20 22.64 -9.22
N PRO A 639 -21.26 23.27 -8.68
CA PRO A 639 -21.16 24.63 -8.15
C PRO A 639 -20.49 24.62 -6.78
N VAL A 640 -19.55 25.54 -6.58
CA VAL A 640 -18.99 25.88 -5.26
C VAL A 640 -19.60 27.18 -4.76
N PHE A 641 -19.96 27.16 -3.48
CA PHE A 641 -20.63 28.26 -2.79
C PHE A 641 -19.65 28.92 -1.81
N THR A 642 -19.47 30.23 -1.96
CA THR A 642 -18.71 31.07 -1.00
C THR A 642 -19.50 32.32 -0.63
N ASN A 643 -19.17 32.97 0.48
CA ASN A 643 -19.84 34.18 0.97
C ASN A 643 -21.37 34.06 1.12
N GLY A 644 -21.86 32.85 1.43
CA GLY A 644 -23.26 32.58 1.69
C GLY A 644 -23.76 33.31 2.94
N SER A 645 -24.87 34.06 2.83
CA SER A 645 -25.45 34.83 3.94
C SER A 645 -26.05 33.97 5.05
N LEU A 646 -26.18 32.65 4.85
CA LEU A 646 -26.60 31.69 5.89
C LEU A 646 -25.42 30.99 6.56
N ASN A 647 -24.19 31.26 6.13
CA ASN A 647 -22.99 30.79 6.82
C ASN A 647 -22.84 31.53 8.15
N ASN A 648 -22.61 30.78 9.23
CA ASN A 648 -22.26 31.37 10.51
C ASN A 648 -20.84 31.96 10.46
N PRO A 649 -20.53 33.02 11.23
CA PRO A 649 -19.18 33.60 11.24
C PRO A 649 -18.15 32.64 11.86
N LEU A 650 -17.08 32.34 11.12
CA LEU A 650 -15.87 31.68 11.66
C LEU A 650 -14.92 32.64 12.39
N GLY A 651 -15.11 33.95 12.25
CA GLY A 651 -14.23 34.97 12.80
C GLY A 651 -12.90 35.13 12.07
N THR A 652 -12.17 36.20 12.38
CA THR A 652 -10.85 36.53 11.81
C THR A 652 -9.68 35.86 12.52
N VAL A 653 -9.95 35.21 13.65
CA VAL A 653 -9.02 34.40 14.43
C VAL A 653 -9.72 33.10 14.82
N PRO A 654 -8.98 32.01 15.13
CA PRO A 654 -9.60 30.73 15.45
C PRO A 654 -10.70 30.78 16.49
N TRP A 655 -10.63 31.63 17.50
CA TRP A 655 -11.62 31.71 18.59
C TRP A 655 -12.69 32.80 18.40
N GLY A 656 -12.78 33.39 17.20
CA GLY A 656 -13.76 34.43 16.86
C GLY A 656 -15.08 33.90 16.28
N HIS A 657 -15.38 32.62 16.48
CA HIS A 657 -16.55 31.92 15.94
C HIS A 657 -17.69 31.82 16.96
N ASP A 658 -18.89 31.56 16.48
CA ASP A 658 -20.03 31.19 17.35
C ASP A 658 -19.83 29.79 17.96
N SER A 659 -20.43 29.52 19.12
CA SER A 659 -20.29 28.23 19.83
C SER A 659 -20.71 27.02 19.00
N THR A 660 -21.66 27.21 18.10
CA THR A 660 -22.09 26.26 17.07
C THR A 660 -22.31 27.01 15.77
N GLY A 661 -22.05 26.36 14.64
CA GLY A 661 -22.37 26.95 13.35
C GLY A 661 -22.04 26.04 12.19
N ASN A 662 -22.33 26.54 11.00
CA ASN A 662 -22.04 25.82 9.78
C ASN A 662 -21.78 26.75 8.60
N HIS A 663 -21.10 26.18 7.60
CA HIS A 663 -20.99 26.71 6.25
C HIS A 663 -21.62 25.74 5.25
N ASN A 664 -22.38 26.27 4.29
CA ASN A 664 -22.90 25.57 3.12
C ASN A 664 -23.74 24.30 3.42
N ASN A 665 -24.39 24.19 4.59
CA ASN A 665 -25.25 23.02 4.86
C ASN A 665 -26.62 23.09 4.18
N TYR A 666 -27.03 24.26 3.69
CA TYR A 666 -28.38 24.49 3.17
C TYR A 666 -28.49 24.50 1.64
N VAL A 667 -27.36 24.48 0.95
CA VAL A 667 -27.30 24.56 -0.52
C VAL A 667 -27.42 23.18 -1.15
N MET A 668 -28.07 23.11 -2.31
CA MET A 668 -28.21 21.91 -3.13
C MET A 668 -28.17 22.26 -4.62
N TRP A 669 -27.87 21.26 -5.46
CA TRP A 669 -27.94 21.34 -6.92
C TRP A 669 -28.40 20.03 -7.54
N ASP A 670 -28.83 20.09 -8.79
CA ASP A 670 -29.30 18.94 -9.55
C ASP A 670 -28.21 18.51 -10.54
N ALA A 671 -27.45 17.47 -10.16
CA ALA A 671 -26.39 16.91 -10.96
C ALA A 671 -26.85 16.34 -12.32
N SER A 672 -28.16 16.15 -12.53
CA SER A 672 -28.71 15.72 -13.83
C SER A 672 -28.95 16.88 -14.80
N THR A 673 -28.95 18.13 -14.31
CA THR A 673 -29.17 19.34 -15.12
C THR A 673 -27.89 19.96 -15.66
N VAL A 674 -26.74 19.36 -15.40
CA VAL A 674 -25.45 19.90 -15.82
C VAL A 674 -25.37 19.99 -17.34
N VAL A 675 -25.15 21.20 -17.85
CA VAL A 675 -24.59 21.41 -19.18
C VAL A 675 -23.14 21.81 -18.95
N ASP A 676 -22.21 21.10 -19.56
CA ASP A 676 -20.79 21.42 -19.51
C ASP A 676 -20.27 21.16 -20.92
N GLU A 677 -20.37 22.19 -21.75
CA GLU A 677 -20.02 22.19 -23.17
C GLU A 677 -18.92 23.24 -23.41
N PRO A 678 -18.16 23.17 -24.51
CA PRO A 678 -17.02 24.06 -24.74
C PRO A 678 -17.29 25.56 -24.56
N LEU A 679 -18.51 26.01 -24.86
CA LEU A 679 -18.89 27.42 -24.78
C LEU A 679 -19.99 27.70 -23.77
N GLN A 680 -20.51 26.68 -23.07
CA GLN A 680 -21.65 26.85 -22.17
C GLN A 680 -21.51 25.99 -20.92
N TRP A 681 -21.84 26.56 -19.77
CA TRP A 681 -22.08 25.79 -18.55
C TRP A 681 -23.42 26.16 -17.92
N GLU A 682 -24.14 25.17 -17.42
CA GLU A 682 -25.44 25.34 -16.79
C GLU A 682 -25.61 24.41 -15.60
N MET A 683 -26.21 24.89 -14.51
CA MET A 683 -26.61 24.05 -13.38
C MET A 683 -27.79 24.65 -12.62
N SER A 684 -28.73 23.80 -12.24
CA SER A 684 -29.84 24.17 -11.35
C SER A 684 -29.50 23.93 -9.88
N MET A 685 -29.88 24.87 -9.02
CA MET A 685 -29.53 24.92 -7.60
C MET A 685 -30.61 25.61 -6.75
N TRP A 686 -30.68 25.25 -5.47
CA TRP A 686 -31.71 25.73 -4.54
C TRP A 686 -31.25 25.63 -3.08
N LEU A 687 -32.03 26.21 -2.19
CA LEU A 687 -31.96 26.00 -0.75
C LEU A 687 -32.90 24.87 -0.33
N ILE A 688 -32.41 23.94 0.48
CA ILE A 688 -33.23 22.87 1.03
C ILE A 688 -34.36 23.43 1.90
N SER A 689 -35.43 22.64 2.08
CA SER A 689 -36.58 23.04 2.90
C SER A 689 -36.19 23.42 4.33
N GLY A 690 -35.15 22.76 4.88
CA GLY A 690 -34.57 23.02 6.19
C GLY A 690 -33.77 24.31 6.34
N ALA A 691 -33.55 25.08 5.26
CA ALA A 691 -32.90 26.39 5.36
C ALA A 691 -33.73 27.35 6.26
N PRO A 692 -33.09 28.06 7.21
CA PRO A 692 -33.79 28.92 8.17
C PRO A 692 -34.43 30.16 7.53
N GLN A 693 -33.94 30.58 6.37
CA GLN A 693 -34.47 31.69 5.59
C GLN A 693 -35.00 31.21 4.24
N ALA A 694 -35.87 32.01 3.61
CA ALA A 694 -36.39 31.71 2.28
C ALA A 694 -35.37 31.92 1.16
N THR A 695 -34.37 32.78 1.41
CA THR A 695 -33.33 33.16 0.44
C THR A 695 -31.97 33.29 1.12
N GLU A 696 -30.91 33.20 0.32
CA GLU A 696 -29.51 33.38 0.71
C GLU A 696 -28.81 34.15 -0.40
N THR A 697 -27.99 35.15 -0.05
CA THR A 697 -27.05 35.75 -1.00
C THR A 697 -25.77 34.94 -0.98
N VAL A 698 -25.22 34.58 -2.14
CA VAL A 698 -24.06 33.68 -2.27
C VAL A 698 -23.24 33.98 -3.53
N ASP A 699 -21.96 33.70 -3.46
CA ASP A 699 -21.08 33.65 -4.63
C ASP A 699 -20.99 32.22 -5.17
N ILE A 700 -21.15 32.06 -6.48
CA ILE A 700 -21.13 30.74 -7.13
C ILE A 700 -19.94 30.64 -8.08
N THR A 701 -19.16 29.57 -7.95
CA THR A 701 -18.01 29.25 -8.81
C THR A 701 -18.16 27.83 -9.36
N PRO A 702 -18.33 27.61 -10.67
CA PRO A 702 -18.25 26.28 -11.26
C PRO A 702 -16.87 25.68 -11.08
N ARG A 703 -16.80 24.42 -10.66
CA ARG A 703 -15.56 23.66 -10.45
C ARG A 703 -15.67 22.30 -11.09
N ARG A 704 -14.50 21.67 -11.32
CA ARG A 704 -14.41 20.38 -12.00
C ARG A 704 -15.06 20.44 -13.39
N LEU A 705 -14.88 21.58 -14.08
CA LEU A 705 -15.33 21.78 -15.45
C LEU A 705 -14.73 20.70 -16.35
N GLN A 706 -15.57 20.05 -17.14
CA GLN A 706 -15.17 18.96 -18.03
C GLN A 706 -14.83 19.47 -19.42
N LEU A 707 -15.67 20.36 -19.97
CA LEU A 707 -15.56 20.83 -21.35
C LEU A 707 -15.54 22.35 -21.48
N LEU A 708 -16.23 23.10 -20.60
CA LEU A 708 -16.27 24.56 -20.68
C LEU A 708 -14.86 25.13 -20.77
N ILE A 709 -14.57 25.86 -21.85
CA ILE A 709 -13.27 26.48 -22.05
C ILE A 709 -13.11 27.58 -21.01
N HIS A 710 -12.04 27.47 -20.22
CA HIS A 710 -11.71 28.46 -19.19
C HIS A 710 -10.20 28.63 -19.00
N GLY A 711 -9.85 29.79 -18.45
CA GLY A 711 -8.47 30.23 -18.26
C GLY A 711 -8.46 31.70 -17.84
N ALA A 712 -7.32 32.16 -17.31
CA ALA A 712 -7.21 33.51 -16.76
C ALA A 712 -7.57 34.59 -17.79
N GLY A 713 -8.41 35.55 -17.39
CA GLY A 713 -8.88 36.62 -18.27
C GLY A 713 -9.98 36.24 -19.25
N SER A 714 -10.45 34.99 -19.26
CA SER A 714 -11.62 34.58 -20.05
C SER A 714 -12.86 35.35 -19.61
N THR A 715 -13.71 35.78 -20.55
CA THR A 715 -14.94 36.51 -20.24
C THR A 715 -16.19 35.71 -20.61
N TYR A 716 -17.20 35.76 -19.75
CA TYR A 716 -18.47 35.06 -19.90
C TYR A 716 -19.62 36.03 -19.68
N SER A 717 -20.68 35.87 -20.46
CA SER A 717 -22.00 36.39 -20.10
C SER A 717 -22.69 35.36 -19.21
N TRP A 718 -23.50 35.81 -18.27
CA TRP A 718 -24.23 34.93 -17.38
C TRP A 718 -25.68 35.34 -17.23
N GLU A 719 -26.53 34.34 -17.04
CA GLU A 719 -27.96 34.49 -16.73
C GLU A 719 -28.28 33.71 -15.45
N TRP A 720 -29.12 34.29 -14.63
CA TRP A 720 -29.66 33.68 -13.42
C TRP A 720 -31.17 33.58 -13.58
N ASN A 721 -31.66 32.34 -13.68
CA ASN A 721 -32.99 32.06 -14.16
C ASN A 721 -33.84 31.38 -13.08
N GLU A 722 -35.12 31.74 -13.00
CA GLU A 722 -36.13 31.02 -12.22
C GLU A 722 -37.19 30.48 -13.19
N GLY A 723 -37.11 29.18 -13.46
CA GLY A 723 -37.82 28.57 -14.58
C GLY A 723 -37.39 29.18 -15.92
N ALA A 724 -38.35 29.68 -16.70
CA ALA A 724 -38.09 30.33 -17.99
C ALA A 724 -37.76 31.84 -17.88
N THR A 725 -37.77 32.41 -16.67
CA THR A 725 -37.60 33.86 -16.47
C THR A 725 -36.16 34.17 -16.07
N VAL A 726 -35.50 35.06 -16.81
CA VAL A 726 -34.21 35.64 -16.43
C VAL A 726 -34.45 36.68 -15.33
N ILE A 727 -33.99 36.42 -14.11
CA ILE A 727 -34.18 37.31 -12.96
C ILE A 727 -32.95 38.18 -12.68
N ALA A 728 -31.76 37.78 -13.16
CA ALA A 728 -30.57 38.61 -13.22
C ALA A 728 -29.67 38.16 -14.38
N SER A 729 -28.82 39.05 -14.87
CA SER A 729 -27.79 38.72 -15.87
C SER A 729 -26.62 39.68 -15.76
N GLY A 730 -25.48 39.32 -16.35
CA GLY A 730 -24.31 40.17 -16.36
C GLY A 730 -23.15 39.56 -17.14
N ASN A 731 -21.96 40.12 -16.92
CA ASN A 731 -20.72 39.58 -17.45
C ASN A 731 -19.75 39.34 -16.29
N VAL A 732 -18.85 38.37 -16.46
CA VAL A 732 -17.80 38.04 -15.49
C VAL A 732 -16.50 37.74 -16.23
N THR A 733 -15.39 38.10 -15.61
CA THR A 733 -14.04 37.74 -16.09
C THR A 733 -13.45 36.73 -15.12
N ALA A 734 -12.92 35.63 -15.64
CA ALA A 734 -12.21 34.63 -14.85
C ALA A 734 -10.94 35.25 -14.24
N ASP A 735 -10.67 34.91 -12.97
CA ASP A 735 -9.54 35.45 -12.23
C ASP A 735 -8.17 34.98 -12.75
N SER A 736 -7.07 35.34 -12.08
CA SER A 736 -5.72 34.91 -12.45
C SER A 736 -5.50 33.39 -12.42
N ASN A 737 -6.39 32.64 -11.76
CA ASN A 737 -6.36 31.19 -11.69
C ASN A 737 -7.32 30.54 -12.69
N GLY A 738 -8.08 31.33 -13.45
CA GLY A 738 -9.09 30.85 -14.38
C GLY A 738 -10.40 30.42 -13.70
N LEU A 739 -10.65 30.87 -12.47
CA LEU A 739 -11.90 30.61 -11.74
C LEU A 739 -12.96 31.65 -12.12
N ILE A 740 -14.18 31.19 -12.37
CA ILE A 740 -15.31 32.01 -12.80
C ILE A 740 -16.26 32.18 -11.61
N THR A 741 -16.18 33.31 -10.89
CA THR A 741 -17.01 33.56 -9.69
C THR A 741 -18.04 34.64 -9.95
N ILE A 742 -19.32 34.29 -9.82
CA ILE A 742 -20.42 35.23 -9.95
C ILE A 742 -20.85 35.60 -8.53
N THR A 743 -20.73 36.87 -8.20
CA THR A 743 -20.85 37.34 -6.81
C THR A 743 -22.27 37.79 -6.47
N GLY A 744 -22.72 37.50 -5.25
CA GLY A 744 -23.93 38.08 -4.68
C GLY A 744 -25.24 37.63 -5.35
N LEU A 745 -25.29 36.41 -5.90
CA LEU A 745 -26.52 35.83 -6.42
C LEU A 745 -27.46 35.47 -5.29
N THR A 746 -28.76 35.70 -5.47
CA THR A 746 -29.77 35.25 -4.51
C THR A 746 -30.20 33.83 -4.86
N LEU A 747 -29.95 32.86 -3.98
CA LEU A 747 -30.58 31.53 -3.97
C LEU A 747 -31.91 31.59 -3.21
N SER A 748 -32.81 30.65 -3.50
CA SER A 748 -34.11 30.50 -2.85
C SER A 748 -34.48 29.02 -2.70
N LYS A 749 -35.60 28.73 -2.04
CA LYS A 749 -36.18 27.37 -1.96
C LYS A 749 -36.77 26.87 -3.28
N THR A 750 -36.81 27.72 -4.31
CA THR A 750 -37.18 27.38 -5.69
C THR A 750 -35.91 27.08 -6.50
N HIS A 751 -36.02 26.23 -7.52
CA HIS A 751 -34.89 25.93 -8.39
C HIS A 751 -34.52 27.17 -9.21
N ARG A 752 -33.24 27.54 -9.13
CA ARG A 752 -32.64 28.60 -9.95
C ARG A 752 -31.48 28.05 -10.75
N THR A 753 -31.31 28.54 -11.96
CA THR A 753 -30.34 28.01 -12.91
C THR A 753 -29.34 29.09 -13.29
N LEU A 754 -28.05 28.83 -13.04
CA LEU A 754 -26.97 29.67 -13.54
C LEU A 754 -26.57 29.16 -14.92
N LYS A 755 -26.65 30.02 -15.93
CA LYS A 755 -26.13 29.78 -17.27
C LYS A 755 -24.92 30.68 -17.49
N LEU A 756 -23.82 30.10 -17.94
CA LEU A 756 -22.62 30.80 -18.38
C LEU A 756 -22.42 30.55 -19.86
N ASN A 757 -22.21 31.61 -20.63
CA ASN A 757 -21.87 31.53 -22.04
C ASN A 757 -20.53 32.20 -22.28
N CYS A 758 -19.61 31.45 -22.86
CA CYS A 758 -18.31 31.95 -23.25
C CYS A 758 -18.45 33.11 -24.24
N SER A 759 -17.97 34.30 -23.87
CA SER A 759 -17.94 35.46 -24.76
C SER A 759 -16.57 35.65 -25.42
N ASN A 760 -15.50 35.39 -24.66
CA ASN A 760 -14.12 35.37 -25.15
C ASN A 760 -13.29 34.51 -24.19
N CYS A 761 -13.17 33.21 -24.48
CA CYS A 761 -12.47 32.29 -23.59
C CYS A 761 -11.07 31.97 -24.11
N VAL A 762 -10.13 32.00 -23.18
CA VAL A 762 -8.72 31.75 -23.42
C VAL A 762 -8.38 30.39 -22.84
N THR A 763 -7.69 29.56 -23.61
CA THR A 763 -7.17 28.27 -23.15
C THR A 763 -5.78 28.39 -22.49
N THR A 764 -5.22 29.60 -22.38
CA THR A 764 -3.85 29.80 -21.89
C THR A 764 -3.71 29.32 -20.45
N GLY A 765 -2.92 28.27 -20.27
CA GLY A 765 -2.55 27.71 -18.97
C GLY A 765 -3.46 26.59 -18.47
N SER A 766 -4.44 26.17 -19.27
CA SER A 766 -5.03 24.84 -19.19
C SER A 766 -4.34 24.00 -20.24
N GLU A 767 -3.19 23.39 -19.88
CA GLU A 767 -3.03 22.02 -20.38
C GLU A 767 -4.34 21.35 -19.99
N VAL A 768 -5.04 20.83 -20.99
CA VAL A 768 -6.21 20.00 -20.75
C VAL A 768 -5.68 18.90 -19.84
N ALA A 769 -5.89 19.04 -18.53
CA ALA A 769 -5.77 17.98 -17.57
C ALA A 769 -6.98 17.07 -17.77
N THR A 770 -7.23 16.64 -19.01
CA THR A 770 -7.44 15.24 -19.25
C THR A 770 -6.14 14.55 -18.83
N ALA A 771 -5.95 14.41 -17.53
CA ALA A 771 -5.72 13.08 -16.99
C ALA A 771 -7.00 12.27 -17.25
N ASP A 772 -7.34 12.11 -18.53
CA ASP A 772 -8.06 10.95 -18.98
C ASP A 772 -7.01 9.86 -18.78
N VAL A 773 -6.97 9.31 -17.56
CA VAL A 773 -6.41 7.98 -17.28
C VAL A 773 -7.35 6.94 -17.92
N GLY A 774 -7.78 7.22 -19.16
CA GLY A 774 -8.30 6.23 -20.05
C GLY A 774 -7.13 5.32 -20.39
N ILE A 775 -7.40 4.02 -20.32
CA ILE A 775 -6.49 2.97 -20.76
C ILE A 775 -5.87 3.39 -22.10
N PRO A 776 -4.53 3.36 -22.26
CA PRO A 776 -3.87 3.77 -23.50
C PRO A 776 -4.50 3.10 -24.72
N GLU A 777 -5.04 3.91 -25.64
CA GLU A 777 -5.75 3.39 -26.82
C GLU A 777 -4.86 3.53 -28.07
N LEU A 778 -4.54 2.40 -28.71
CA LEU A 778 -3.94 2.39 -30.04
C LEU A 778 -4.99 2.83 -31.06
N GLN A 779 -4.73 3.81 -31.90
CA GLN A 779 -5.61 4.32 -32.94
C GLN A 779 -4.96 4.19 -34.33
N LEU A 780 -5.78 3.86 -35.32
CA LEU A 780 -5.41 3.75 -36.73
C LEU A 780 -6.36 4.62 -37.52
N THR A 781 -5.85 5.65 -38.21
CA THR A 781 -6.69 6.60 -38.95
C THR A 781 -6.07 6.97 -40.30
N PRO A 782 -6.75 6.71 -41.43
CA PRO A 782 -8.03 5.99 -41.56
C PRO A 782 -7.89 4.48 -41.27
N ASN A 783 -9.00 3.78 -40.98
CA ASN A 783 -9.06 2.31 -40.92
C ASN A 783 -10.53 1.86 -41.13
N PRO A 784 -10.91 1.24 -42.27
CA PRO A 784 -10.05 0.77 -43.37
C PRO A 784 -9.25 1.88 -44.08
N PHE A 785 -8.12 1.54 -44.68
CA PHE A 785 -7.16 2.50 -45.27
C PHE A 785 -6.66 2.09 -46.66
N ASN A 786 -6.17 3.05 -47.44
CA ASN A 786 -5.60 2.84 -48.78
C ASN A 786 -4.56 3.93 -49.16
N PRO A 787 -3.29 3.61 -49.44
CA PRO A 787 -2.54 2.48 -48.90
C PRO A 787 -1.94 2.78 -47.52
N SER A 788 -2.18 3.98 -46.95
CA SER A 788 -1.56 4.43 -45.70
C SER A 788 -2.53 4.71 -44.56
N THR A 789 -2.12 4.39 -43.33
CA THR A 789 -2.83 4.75 -42.08
C THR A 789 -1.87 5.41 -41.08
N THR A 790 -2.39 6.29 -40.24
CA THR A 790 -1.62 6.89 -39.14
C THR A 790 -1.86 6.11 -37.86
N ILE A 791 -0.77 5.65 -37.24
CA ILE A 791 -0.74 4.91 -35.97
C ILE A 791 -0.48 5.90 -34.84
N ARG A 792 -1.40 6.02 -33.89
CA ARG A 792 -1.29 6.89 -32.72
C ARG A 792 -1.59 6.15 -31.43
N ILE A 793 -1.00 6.53 -30.31
CA ILE A 793 -1.47 6.12 -28.99
C ILE A 793 -2.06 7.34 -28.28
N LYS A 794 -3.35 7.30 -27.95
CA LYS A 794 -3.98 8.30 -27.07
C LYS A 794 -3.73 7.95 -25.60
N ASN A 795 -3.79 8.95 -24.72
CA ASN A 795 -3.69 8.82 -23.27
C ASN A 795 -2.35 8.21 -22.82
N THR A 796 -1.25 8.71 -23.39
CA THR A 796 0.12 8.38 -22.96
C THR A 796 0.83 9.60 -22.41
N VAL A 797 1.49 9.42 -21.27
CA VAL A 797 2.44 10.40 -20.71
C VAL A 797 3.74 10.28 -21.50
N GLY A 798 4.26 11.41 -21.98
CA GLY A 798 5.43 11.46 -22.86
C GLY A 798 6.70 11.00 -22.16
N SER A 799 7.02 9.71 -22.21
CA SER A 799 8.33 9.18 -21.84
C SER A 799 9.28 9.19 -23.04
N ARG A 800 10.59 9.39 -22.80
CA ARG A 800 11.65 9.26 -23.84
C ARG A 800 12.05 7.80 -24.11
N GLN A 801 11.23 6.83 -23.71
CA GLN A 801 11.51 5.41 -23.96
C GLN A 801 11.24 5.04 -25.43
N LYS A 802 12.03 4.11 -25.96
CA LYS A 802 11.81 3.55 -27.31
C LYS A 802 10.59 2.65 -27.32
N ALA A 803 9.88 2.66 -28.44
CA ALA A 803 8.73 1.81 -28.70
C ALA A 803 8.91 1.05 -30.02
N GLU A 804 8.37 -0.16 -30.08
CA GLU A 804 8.40 -1.05 -31.24
C GLU A 804 6.99 -1.24 -31.79
N ILE A 805 6.81 -1.00 -33.08
CA ILE A 805 5.56 -1.24 -33.82
C ILE A 805 5.81 -2.45 -34.72
N ILE A 806 5.02 -3.50 -34.53
CA ILE A 806 5.17 -4.79 -35.20
C ILE A 806 3.89 -5.09 -35.98
N PHE A 807 4.03 -5.39 -37.27
CA PHE A 807 2.93 -5.65 -38.18
C PHE A 807 2.88 -7.14 -38.51
N PHE A 808 1.72 -7.78 -38.34
CA PHE A 808 1.48 -9.17 -38.70
C PHE A 808 0.39 -9.29 -39.76
N ASP A 809 0.48 -10.29 -40.62
CA ASP A 809 -0.66 -10.69 -41.46
C ASP A 809 -1.67 -11.53 -40.65
N VAL A 810 -2.79 -11.91 -41.29
CA VAL A 810 -3.85 -12.71 -40.65
C VAL A 810 -3.39 -14.11 -40.22
N HIS A 811 -2.28 -14.61 -40.74
CA HIS A 811 -1.69 -15.90 -40.35
C HIS A 811 -0.63 -15.76 -39.24
N GLY A 812 -0.42 -14.55 -38.71
CA GLY A 812 0.58 -14.28 -37.68
C GLY A 812 2.01 -14.16 -38.20
N LYS A 813 2.21 -14.10 -39.53
CA LYS A 813 3.53 -13.88 -40.10
C LYS A 813 3.93 -12.42 -39.95
N LEU A 814 5.16 -12.18 -39.50
CA LEU A 814 5.74 -10.85 -39.41
C LEU A 814 5.84 -10.20 -40.81
N VAL A 815 5.22 -9.04 -40.97
CA VAL A 815 5.21 -8.23 -42.20
C VAL A 815 6.27 -7.14 -42.14
N GLN A 816 6.35 -6.41 -41.03
CA GLN A 816 7.28 -5.29 -40.84
C GLN A 816 7.47 -5.01 -39.34
N MET A 817 8.58 -4.35 -38.99
CA MET A 817 8.83 -3.77 -37.68
C MET A 817 9.36 -2.34 -37.84
N LEU A 818 8.91 -1.43 -36.98
CA LEU A 818 9.38 -0.06 -36.88
C LEU A 818 9.77 0.26 -35.44
N THR A 819 10.85 1.01 -35.24
CA THR A 819 11.27 1.51 -33.92
C THR A 819 11.14 3.02 -33.92
N THR A 820 10.60 3.58 -32.83
CA THR A 820 10.30 5.01 -32.71
C THR A 820 10.39 5.45 -31.26
N ASP A 821 10.50 6.75 -31.01
CA ASP A 821 10.37 7.27 -29.65
C ASP A 821 8.88 7.40 -29.26
N ASN A 822 8.54 7.17 -27.99
CA ASN A 822 7.15 7.24 -27.51
C ASN A 822 6.48 8.59 -27.77
N HIS A 823 7.26 9.68 -27.73
CA HIS A 823 6.79 11.02 -28.09
C HIS A 823 6.37 11.14 -29.57
N GLN A 824 6.96 10.37 -30.48
CA GLN A 824 6.55 10.36 -31.88
C GLN A 824 5.25 9.56 -32.08
N LEU A 825 5.02 8.52 -31.28
CA LEU A 825 3.78 7.73 -31.29
C LEU A 825 2.55 8.51 -30.83
N SER A 826 2.69 9.48 -29.92
CA SER A 826 1.58 10.35 -29.54
C SER A 826 1.22 11.34 -30.67
N SER A 827 2.22 11.83 -31.42
CA SER A 827 2.03 12.69 -32.59
C SER A 827 1.51 11.95 -33.84
N GLY A 828 1.79 10.65 -33.92
CA GLY A 828 1.32 9.72 -34.95
C GLY A 828 2.36 9.39 -36.01
N ILE A 829 2.41 8.11 -36.39
CA ILE A 829 3.36 7.56 -37.34
C ILE A 829 2.60 6.98 -38.52
N ALA A 830 2.95 7.41 -39.73
CA ALA A 830 2.36 6.86 -40.94
C ALA A 830 2.94 5.47 -41.24
N TRP A 831 2.05 4.51 -41.49
CA TRP A 831 2.40 3.24 -42.11
C TRP A 831 1.89 3.22 -43.55
N ASP A 832 2.81 3.11 -44.51
CA ASP A 832 2.52 2.88 -45.92
C ASP A 832 2.56 1.38 -46.23
N ALA A 833 1.39 0.79 -46.49
CA ALA A 833 1.23 -0.60 -46.84
C ALA A 833 1.03 -0.82 -48.36
N SER A 834 1.48 0.11 -49.21
CA SER A 834 1.34 0.03 -50.68
C SER A 834 1.87 -1.25 -51.30
N LYS A 835 2.88 -1.87 -50.68
CA LYS A 835 3.51 -3.13 -51.12
C LYS A 835 2.85 -4.41 -50.55
N GLN A 836 1.86 -4.27 -49.68
CA GLN A 836 1.17 -5.40 -49.03
C GLN A 836 -0.15 -5.72 -49.75
N PRO A 837 -0.63 -6.97 -49.82
CA PRO A 837 -1.92 -7.31 -50.43
C PRO A 837 -3.11 -6.72 -49.64
N SER A 838 -4.25 -6.44 -50.29
CA SER A 838 -5.49 -6.09 -49.57
C SER A 838 -5.85 -7.18 -48.57
N GLY A 839 -6.25 -6.81 -47.35
CA GLY A 839 -6.50 -7.79 -46.30
C GLY A 839 -6.46 -7.22 -44.89
N ILE A 840 -6.55 -8.12 -43.91
CA ILE A 840 -6.48 -7.81 -42.48
C ILE A 840 -5.04 -7.97 -42.00
N TYR A 841 -4.58 -6.96 -41.26
CA TYR A 841 -3.29 -6.95 -40.56
C TYR A 841 -3.51 -6.72 -39.07
N ILE A 842 -2.60 -7.23 -38.25
CA ILE A 842 -2.57 -6.98 -36.81
C ILE A 842 -1.36 -6.12 -36.49
N ILE A 843 -1.59 -4.96 -35.88
CA ILE A 843 -0.54 -4.04 -35.46
C ILE A 843 -0.39 -4.17 -33.95
N LYS A 844 0.81 -4.56 -33.50
CA LYS A 844 1.21 -4.65 -32.09
C LYS A 844 2.19 -3.52 -31.78
N VAL A 845 1.96 -2.75 -30.73
CA VAL A 845 2.90 -1.75 -30.23
C VAL A 845 3.40 -2.17 -28.85
N VAL A 846 4.71 -2.17 -28.67
CA VAL A 846 5.39 -2.45 -27.39
C VAL A 846 6.11 -1.16 -26.95
N ALA A 847 5.71 -0.59 -25.82
CA ALA A 847 6.29 0.63 -25.27
C ALA A 847 6.51 0.47 -23.77
N GLY A 848 7.77 0.28 -23.35
CA GLY A 848 8.11 -0.12 -21.98
C GLY A 848 7.41 -1.43 -21.61
N ASN A 849 6.65 -1.45 -20.51
CA ASN A 849 5.91 -2.62 -20.03
C ASN A 849 4.50 -2.75 -20.65
N ARG A 850 4.14 -1.93 -21.65
CA ARG A 850 2.80 -1.90 -22.24
C ARG A 850 2.79 -2.56 -23.63
N VAL A 851 1.77 -3.38 -23.87
CA VAL A 851 1.51 -4.02 -25.17
C VAL A 851 0.10 -3.67 -25.65
N LEU A 852 -0.01 -3.00 -26.79
CA LEU A 852 -1.29 -2.66 -27.41
C LEU A 852 -1.42 -3.35 -28.77
N VAL A 853 -2.62 -3.81 -29.11
CA VAL A 853 -2.89 -4.53 -30.36
C VAL A 853 -4.14 -3.98 -31.04
N LYS A 854 -4.08 -3.71 -32.34
CA LYS A 854 -5.25 -3.28 -33.13
C LYS A 854 -5.27 -3.90 -34.52
N LYS A 855 -6.47 -4.22 -34.99
CA LYS A 855 -6.74 -4.73 -36.33
C LYS A 855 -6.72 -3.58 -37.35
N ALA A 856 -5.95 -3.72 -38.43
CA ALA A 856 -5.89 -2.81 -39.56
C ALA A 856 -6.47 -3.48 -40.82
N VAL A 857 -7.23 -2.76 -41.63
CA VAL A 857 -7.87 -3.28 -42.85
C VAL A 857 -7.39 -2.47 -44.06
N LEU A 858 -6.54 -3.06 -44.89
CA LEU A 858 -6.07 -2.47 -46.14
C LEU A 858 -7.03 -2.82 -47.28
N VAL A 859 -7.55 -1.81 -47.96
CA VAL A 859 -8.47 -1.96 -49.11
C VAL A 859 -7.86 -1.23 -50.30
N LYS A 860 -7.26 -1.94 -51.26
CA LYS A 860 -6.74 -1.34 -52.49
C LYS A 860 -7.83 -1.08 -53.52
#